data_AF-A0A3M0Y3T4-F1
#
_entry.id   AF-A0A3M0Y3T4-F1
#
_cell.length_a   1.000
_cell.length_b   1.000
_cell.length_c   1.000
_cell.angle_alpha   90.00
_cell.angle_beta   90.00
_cell.angle_gamma   90.00
#
_symmetry.space_group_name_H-M   'P 1'
#
loop_
_entity.id
_entity.type
_entity.pdbx_description
1 polymer ?
#
loop_
_entity_poly.entity_id
_entity_poly.type
_entity_poly.pdbx_seq_one_letter_code
_entity_poly.pdbx_strand_id
1 'polypeptide(L)'
;MIGRWIVIAGAFLLQADAQGQQTLEPRSPAAFLEAVNERFASTPDEARVERTLFPALAKMAPAPTPLDEPTLALLWSGQAEWATIEAWALEPPQREALAALESAATMQDGARLALPYDCSRVDSGWAQAGLCVEVGDPPLLAAAQFRYFDRLRALAALVSVEIERRLEQGQAAAAADLALQLFRMGRLVADRAFAREMEFGLLLMRFSLGRALDALHRAGEGVTAQQLSTLQEALQDDAVQLDRLLPPVGERLAAEQLVQEAFVERDGPDPAAFPVLAAMASAEDPALAISRAEWWKRAMERHAGVFETVDALRGVFDDWALRWKLDPQDPVLRRPSEFRRLDPAKFAILTGTLFDQERLMELRLRLRTRIAGARTALGILGYRADRGIWPKPLTAIRPRYVRRLPVDPLAPAQLRQPVQFFVPVRDQRRGPRELPKPHRIVVTGSLAQELEAQPSMLEAWRRSLEIKQVEEDDQAFRARRSQATLLLQALAALGVTVDNAQTVLATDLGKAREQLAEALGADAAQVDFALEVVRTLFTESEPFRKAYSSVVQRSGRGRIRLNRVDDRTLRTILVEAERAAMTVQRRSAAQGAPRFGVDLDESDFVLYSVGFDLQADWARSAGPLGSDELLWPPLLSLYRQRHLRPGTTVEIEEKPAGAQAHPQGAAAAPAHESGGLL
;
A
#
# COMPACT_ATOMS: atom_id res chain seq x y z
N MET A 1 -44.62 -4.07 0.01
CA MET A 1 -44.03 -5.42 -0.15
C MET A 1 -42.54 -5.45 0.23
N ILE A 2 -41.72 -4.50 -0.20
CA ILE A 2 -40.26 -4.44 0.12
C ILE A 2 -39.99 -4.23 1.62
N GLY A 3 -40.78 -3.40 2.33
CA GLY A 3 -40.64 -3.23 3.78
C GLY A 3 -40.99 -4.46 4.63
N ARG A 4 -41.74 -5.43 4.08
CA ARG A 4 -42.09 -6.69 4.77
C ARG A 4 -40.96 -7.73 4.65
N TRP A 5 -40.13 -7.64 3.61
CA TRP A 5 -38.93 -8.46 3.44
C TRP A 5 -37.77 -8.00 4.34
N ILE A 6 -37.66 -6.69 4.64
CA ILE A 6 -36.64 -6.17 5.57
C ILE A 6 -36.94 -6.59 7.02
N VAL A 7 -38.21 -6.65 7.41
CA VAL A 7 -38.62 -7.14 8.74
C VAL A 7 -38.50 -8.66 8.85
N ILE A 8 -38.73 -9.42 7.77
CA ILE A 8 -38.54 -10.88 7.74
C ILE A 8 -37.05 -11.26 7.68
N ALA A 9 -36.21 -10.50 6.97
CA ALA A 9 -34.76 -10.67 6.98
C ALA A 9 -34.15 -10.27 8.33
N GLY A 10 -34.66 -9.21 8.98
CA GLY A 10 -34.29 -8.84 10.33
C GLY A 10 -34.74 -9.88 11.38
N ALA A 11 -35.91 -10.49 11.20
CA ALA A 11 -36.39 -11.57 12.08
C ALA A 11 -35.64 -12.89 11.87
N PHE A 12 -35.17 -13.20 10.65
CA PHE A 12 -34.32 -14.37 10.39
C PHE A 12 -32.90 -14.20 10.94
N LEU A 13 -32.35 -12.98 10.94
CA LEU A 13 -31.07 -12.68 11.57
C LEU A 13 -31.16 -12.69 13.10
N LEU A 14 -32.29 -12.27 13.69
CA LEU A 14 -32.52 -12.33 15.14
C LEU A 14 -32.95 -13.71 15.66
N GLN A 15 -33.51 -14.59 14.82
CA GLN A 15 -33.79 -15.99 15.21
C GLN A 15 -32.57 -16.92 15.12
N ALA A 16 -31.50 -16.51 14.45
CA ALA A 16 -30.22 -17.24 14.48
C ALA A 16 -29.49 -17.06 15.84
N ASP A 17 -29.67 -15.93 16.52
CA ASP A 17 -29.08 -15.66 17.84
C ASP A 17 -29.74 -16.45 19.00
N ALA A 18 -30.90 -17.06 18.76
CA ALA A 18 -31.60 -17.88 19.76
C ALA A 18 -31.21 -19.36 19.72
N GLN A 19 -30.35 -19.79 18.80
CA GLN A 19 -29.89 -21.17 18.69
C GLN A 19 -28.46 -21.36 19.22
N GLY A 20 -28.35 -21.36 20.55
CA GLY A 20 -27.33 -22.11 21.27
C GLY A 20 -25.91 -21.57 21.19
N GLN A 21 -25.21 -21.62 22.31
CA GLN A 21 -23.75 -21.54 22.34
C GLN A 21 -23.19 -22.67 21.45
N GLN A 22 -22.99 -22.41 20.16
CA GLN A 22 -22.32 -23.36 19.27
C GLN A 22 -20.84 -23.31 19.64
N THR A 23 -20.44 -24.22 20.53
CA THR A 23 -19.05 -24.59 20.79
C THR A 23 -18.35 -24.85 19.46
N LEU A 24 -17.07 -24.48 19.34
CA LEU A 24 -16.23 -25.03 18.27
C LEU A 24 -16.34 -26.56 18.36
N GLU A 25 -16.69 -27.21 17.26
CA GLU A 25 -16.67 -28.67 17.22
C GLU A 25 -15.22 -29.11 17.47
N PRO A 26 -14.93 -29.91 18.51
CA PRO A 26 -13.58 -30.35 18.79
C PRO A 26 -13.05 -31.15 17.60
N ARG A 27 -11.96 -30.68 17.00
CA ARG A 27 -11.31 -31.31 15.85
C ARG A 27 -9.92 -31.79 16.25
N SER A 28 -9.51 -32.95 15.75
CA SER A 28 -8.12 -33.37 15.90
C SER A 28 -7.20 -32.46 15.06
N PRO A 29 -5.90 -32.35 15.39
CA PRO A 29 -4.93 -31.65 14.54
C PRO A 29 -4.94 -32.14 13.07
N ALA A 30 -5.12 -33.46 12.87
CA ALA A 30 -5.27 -34.04 11.54
C ALA A 30 -6.53 -33.55 10.81
N ALA A 31 -7.66 -33.38 11.51
CA ALA A 31 -8.89 -32.87 10.90
C ALA A 31 -8.76 -31.41 10.43
N PHE A 32 -8.03 -30.56 11.15
CA PHE A 32 -7.68 -29.21 10.66
C PHE A 32 -6.82 -29.26 9.40
N LEU A 33 -5.83 -30.16 9.37
CA LEU A 33 -4.96 -30.35 8.20
C LEU A 33 -5.73 -30.86 6.97
N GLU A 34 -6.69 -31.77 7.16
CA GLU A 34 -7.56 -32.20 6.05
C GLU A 34 -8.46 -31.08 5.56
N ALA A 35 -9.07 -30.31 6.48
CA ALA A 35 -9.97 -29.21 6.13
C ALA A 35 -9.27 -28.13 5.28
N VAL A 36 -8.00 -27.80 5.56
CA VAL A 36 -7.26 -26.83 4.75
C VAL A 36 -6.85 -27.39 3.37
N ASN A 37 -6.62 -28.71 3.28
CA ASN A 37 -6.27 -29.38 2.03
C ASN A 37 -7.47 -29.66 1.12
N GLU A 38 -8.67 -29.79 1.68
CA GLU A 38 -9.91 -30.10 0.94
C GLU A 38 -10.17 -29.12 -0.22
N ARG A 39 -9.85 -27.83 -0.02
CA ARG A 39 -10.00 -26.79 -1.04
C ARG A 39 -9.27 -27.08 -2.35
N PHE A 40 -8.19 -27.86 -2.30
CA PHE A 40 -7.37 -28.18 -3.46
C PHE A 40 -7.52 -29.62 -3.93
N ALA A 41 -8.19 -30.47 -3.15
CA ALA A 41 -8.33 -31.91 -3.41
C ALA A 41 -9.04 -32.22 -4.73
N SER A 42 -9.98 -31.37 -5.15
CA SER A 42 -10.73 -31.56 -6.40
C SER A 42 -10.03 -30.98 -7.64
N THR A 43 -8.79 -30.48 -7.52
CA THR A 43 -8.07 -29.89 -8.65
C THR A 43 -7.58 -31.00 -9.59
N PRO A 44 -8.03 -31.05 -10.87
CA PRO A 44 -7.55 -32.02 -11.83
C PRO A 44 -6.04 -31.90 -12.06
N ASP A 45 -5.35 -33.01 -12.29
CA ASP A 45 -3.89 -33.04 -12.42
C ASP A 45 -3.37 -32.12 -13.52
N GLU A 46 -4.10 -32.03 -14.64
CA GLU A 46 -3.81 -31.14 -15.76
C GLU A 46 -4.01 -29.65 -15.45
N ALA A 47 -4.61 -29.30 -14.30
CA ALA A 47 -4.77 -27.92 -13.83
C ALA A 47 -3.76 -27.56 -12.73
N ARG A 48 -2.96 -28.52 -12.25
CA ARG A 48 -2.00 -28.35 -11.15
C ARG A 48 -0.66 -27.83 -11.65
N VAL A 49 -0.39 -26.55 -11.43
CA VAL A 49 0.81 -25.89 -11.97
C VAL A 49 2.10 -26.41 -11.33
N GLU A 50 2.05 -26.85 -10.07
CA GLU A 50 3.22 -27.40 -9.38
C GLU A 50 3.76 -28.65 -10.07
N ARG A 51 2.91 -29.44 -10.75
CA ARG A 51 3.35 -30.66 -11.43
C ARG A 51 4.27 -30.37 -12.61
N THR A 52 4.14 -29.20 -13.22
CA THR A 52 5.02 -28.74 -14.31
C THR A 52 6.17 -27.91 -13.77
N LEU A 53 5.90 -26.98 -12.84
CA LEU A 53 6.88 -26.01 -12.38
C LEU A 53 7.88 -26.59 -11.36
N PHE A 54 7.42 -27.35 -10.36
CA PHE A 54 8.25 -27.75 -9.22
C PHE A 54 9.39 -28.71 -9.60
N PRO A 55 9.22 -29.67 -10.53
CA PRO A 55 10.32 -30.47 -11.01
C PRO A 55 11.49 -29.65 -11.59
N ALA A 56 11.19 -28.53 -12.27
CA ALA A 56 12.22 -27.64 -12.80
C ALA A 56 12.85 -26.78 -11.69
N LEU A 57 12.03 -26.25 -10.78
CA LEU A 57 12.54 -25.46 -9.63
C LEU A 57 13.44 -26.26 -8.70
N ALA A 58 13.16 -27.57 -8.52
CA ALA A 58 13.97 -28.45 -7.69
C ALA A 58 15.41 -28.60 -8.22
N LYS A 59 15.61 -28.47 -9.54
CA LYS A 59 16.91 -28.59 -10.20
C LYS A 59 17.69 -27.27 -10.26
N MET A 60 17.06 -26.13 -9.97
CA MET A 60 17.71 -24.83 -10.05
C MET A 60 18.90 -24.76 -9.08
N ALA A 61 20.05 -24.34 -9.61
CA ALA A 61 21.20 -23.98 -8.80
C ALA A 61 20.95 -22.62 -8.11
N PRO A 62 21.49 -22.39 -6.90
CA PRO A 62 21.41 -21.10 -6.25
C PRO A 62 22.10 -20.01 -7.09
N ALA A 63 21.63 -18.77 -6.98
CA ALA A 63 22.28 -17.64 -7.62
C ALA A 63 23.71 -17.44 -7.08
N PRO A 64 24.67 -16.96 -7.90
CA PRO A 64 26.07 -16.80 -7.49
C PRO A 64 26.25 -15.74 -6.39
N THR A 65 25.35 -14.75 -6.34
CA THR A 65 25.29 -13.69 -5.31
C THR A 65 23.86 -13.63 -4.76
N PRO A 66 23.65 -13.28 -3.47
CA PRO A 66 22.31 -13.01 -2.96
C PRO A 66 21.63 -11.89 -3.78
N LEU A 67 20.51 -12.23 -4.43
CA LEU A 67 19.72 -11.31 -5.23
C LEU A 67 18.39 -11.01 -4.53
N ASP A 68 18.43 -10.11 -3.55
CA ASP A 68 17.22 -9.61 -2.88
C ASP A 68 16.38 -8.70 -3.79
N GLU A 69 15.15 -8.39 -3.39
CA GLU A 69 14.24 -7.62 -4.24
C GLU A 69 14.79 -6.24 -4.62
N PRO A 70 15.40 -5.43 -3.72
CA PRO A 70 16.03 -4.17 -4.11
C PRO A 70 17.17 -4.34 -5.11
N THR A 71 18.00 -5.37 -4.95
CA THR A 71 19.10 -5.66 -5.89
C THR A 71 18.54 -6.06 -7.26
N LEU A 72 17.53 -6.94 -7.30
CA LEU A 72 16.85 -7.32 -8.54
C LEU A 72 16.18 -6.14 -9.24
N ALA A 73 15.59 -5.25 -8.45
CA ALA A 73 14.96 -4.03 -8.91
C ALA A 73 15.97 -3.05 -9.54
N LEU A 74 17.26 -3.13 -9.21
CA LEU A 74 18.34 -2.28 -9.75
C LEU A 74 19.31 -3.01 -10.68
N LEU A 75 19.09 -4.30 -10.91
CA LEU A 75 19.90 -5.15 -11.79
C LEU A 75 20.04 -4.53 -13.19
N TRP A 76 21.26 -4.52 -13.74
CA TRP A 76 21.50 -4.07 -15.11
C TRP A 76 22.80 -4.68 -15.62
N SER A 77 22.95 -4.74 -16.93
CA SER A 77 24.02 -5.52 -17.56
C SER A 77 25.42 -4.93 -17.49
N GLY A 78 25.55 -3.65 -17.10
CA GLY A 78 26.86 -3.04 -16.87
C GLY A 78 27.40 -3.24 -15.46
N GLN A 79 26.74 -4.02 -14.60
CA GLN A 79 27.28 -4.37 -13.28
C GLN A 79 28.50 -5.29 -13.41
N ALA A 80 29.46 -5.14 -12.50
CA ALA A 80 30.69 -5.94 -12.51
C ALA A 80 30.42 -7.46 -12.43
N GLU A 81 29.37 -7.85 -11.70
CA GLU A 81 28.98 -9.26 -11.51
C GLU A 81 28.06 -9.79 -12.63
N TRP A 82 27.66 -8.95 -13.59
CA TRP A 82 26.66 -9.32 -14.61
C TRP A 82 27.04 -10.57 -15.39
N ALA A 83 28.30 -10.68 -15.84
CA ALA A 83 28.74 -11.83 -16.63
C ALA A 83 28.57 -13.16 -15.87
N THR A 84 28.81 -13.17 -14.56
CA THR A 84 28.64 -14.35 -13.70
C THR A 84 27.15 -14.68 -13.50
N ILE A 85 26.33 -13.65 -13.27
CA ILE A 85 24.88 -13.80 -13.09
C ILE A 85 24.21 -14.26 -14.39
N GLU A 86 24.60 -13.70 -15.53
CA GLU A 86 24.12 -14.10 -16.85
C GLU A 86 24.50 -15.54 -17.18
N ALA A 87 25.75 -15.95 -16.90
CA ALA A 87 26.19 -17.33 -17.11
C ALA A 87 25.34 -18.32 -16.30
N TRP A 88 25.04 -18.00 -15.03
CA TRP A 88 24.13 -18.78 -14.19
C TRP A 88 22.72 -18.87 -14.78
N ALA A 89 22.16 -17.78 -15.29
CA ALA A 89 20.82 -17.77 -15.87
C ALA A 89 20.71 -18.60 -17.18
N LEU A 90 21.82 -18.76 -17.89
CA LEU A 90 21.88 -19.52 -19.15
C LEU A 90 22.13 -21.03 -18.94
N GLU A 91 22.40 -21.47 -17.72
CA GLU A 91 22.57 -22.88 -17.40
C GLU A 91 21.29 -23.69 -17.73
N PRO A 92 21.41 -24.98 -18.10
CA PRO A 92 20.26 -25.78 -18.51
C PRO A 92 19.12 -25.85 -17.47
N PRO A 93 19.35 -26.05 -16.15
CA PRO A 93 18.26 -26.10 -15.17
C PRO A 93 17.45 -24.80 -15.07
N GLN A 94 18.11 -23.65 -15.24
CA GLN A 94 17.51 -22.32 -15.17
C GLN A 94 16.64 -22.09 -16.41
N ARG A 95 17.14 -22.46 -17.60
CA ARG A 95 16.33 -22.41 -18.82
C ARG A 95 15.13 -23.36 -18.76
N GLU A 96 15.28 -24.53 -18.14
CA GLU A 96 14.16 -25.44 -17.87
C GLU A 96 13.12 -24.78 -16.96
N ALA A 97 13.54 -24.07 -15.90
CA ALA A 97 12.64 -23.34 -15.01
C ALA A 97 11.89 -22.19 -15.71
N LEU A 98 12.55 -21.44 -16.59
CA LEU A 98 11.89 -20.39 -17.39
C LEU A 98 10.85 -20.99 -18.35
N ALA A 99 11.18 -22.09 -19.03
CA ALA A 99 10.22 -22.79 -19.89
C ALA A 99 9.04 -23.38 -19.10
N ALA A 100 9.30 -23.90 -17.90
CA ALA A 100 8.26 -24.41 -17.01
C ALA A 100 7.34 -23.29 -16.50
N LEU A 101 7.87 -22.09 -16.23
CA LEU A 101 7.07 -20.91 -15.89
C LEU A 101 6.18 -20.49 -17.06
N GLU A 102 6.71 -20.44 -18.28
CA GLU A 102 5.92 -20.12 -19.47
C GLU A 102 4.77 -21.12 -19.67
N SER A 103 5.05 -22.42 -19.53
CA SER A 103 4.04 -23.47 -19.57
C SER A 103 2.99 -23.30 -18.47
N ALA A 104 3.41 -23.07 -17.22
CA ALA A 104 2.50 -22.85 -16.10
C ALA A 104 1.64 -21.59 -16.25
N ALA A 105 2.19 -20.52 -16.84
CA ALA A 105 1.50 -19.25 -17.05
C ALA A 105 0.53 -19.25 -18.24
N THR A 106 0.64 -20.23 -19.15
CA THR A 106 -0.24 -20.40 -20.30
C THR A 106 -1.38 -21.40 -20.05
N MET A 107 -1.36 -22.10 -18.91
CA MET A 107 -2.44 -23.01 -18.52
C MET A 107 -3.79 -22.26 -18.44
N GLN A 108 -4.79 -22.82 -19.11
CA GLN A 108 -6.12 -22.21 -19.32
C GLN A 108 -6.92 -22.04 -18.02
N ASP A 109 -8.15 -21.53 -18.18
CA ASP A 109 -9.17 -21.40 -17.12
C ASP A 109 -9.16 -22.61 -16.17
N GLY A 110 -8.88 -22.33 -14.90
CA GLY A 110 -8.89 -23.35 -13.84
C GLY A 110 -7.51 -23.76 -13.33
N ALA A 111 -6.40 -23.26 -13.90
CA ALA A 111 -5.07 -23.47 -13.34
C ALA A 111 -5.00 -23.07 -11.85
N ARG A 112 -4.36 -23.91 -11.02
CA ARG A 112 -4.21 -23.72 -9.58
C ARG A 112 -2.85 -24.21 -9.10
N LEU A 113 -2.31 -23.53 -8.09
CA LEU A 113 -1.24 -24.07 -7.26
C LEU A 113 -1.87 -24.90 -6.14
N ALA A 114 -1.95 -26.22 -6.36
CA ALA A 114 -2.64 -27.18 -5.48
C ALA A 114 -1.64 -27.98 -4.62
N LEU A 115 -0.60 -27.30 -4.12
CA LEU A 115 0.38 -27.88 -3.20
C LEU A 115 -0.33 -28.32 -1.90
N PRO A 116 -0.21 -29.59 -1.47
CA PRO A 116 -0.69 -30.01 -0.16
C PRO A 116 0.04 -29.28 0.97
N TYR A 117 -0.69 -28.98 2.04
CA TYR A 117 -0.12 -28.59 3.33
C TYR A 117 0.36 -29.86 4.03
N ASP A 118 1.61 -29.83 4.52
CA ASP A 118 2.46 -30.95 5.00
C ASP A 118 3.44 -31.50 3.93
N CYS A 119 4.74 -31.39 4.24
CA CYS A 119 5.83 -31.92 3.44
C CYS A 119 5.80 -33.46 3.30
N SER A 120 5.13 -34.18 4.21
CA SER A 120 4.95 -35.63 4.10
C SER A 120 4.03 -36.03 2.92
N ARG A 121 3.22 -35.09 2.41
CA ARG A 121 2.23 -35.31 1.35
C ARG A 121 2.71 -34.93 -0.05
N VAL A 122 3.97 -34.54 -0.20
CA VAL A 122 4.56 -34.19 -1.50
C VAL A 122 5.63 -35.19 -1.91
N ASP A 123 6.07 -35.12 -3.17
CA ASP A 123 7.22 -35.89 -3.64
C ASP A 123 8.46 -35.63 -2.76
N SER A 124 9.20 -36.69 -2.40
CA SER A 124 10.35 -36.56 -1.50
C SER A 124 11.44 -35.64 -2.06
N GLY A 125 11.61 -35.60 -3.39
CA GLY A 125 12.54 -34.68 -4.05
C GLY A 125 12.09 -33.23 -3.90
N TRP A 126 10.78 -32.96 -3.91
CA TRP A 126 10.23 -31.63 -3.66
C TRP A 126 10.44 -31.20 -2.21
N ALA A 127 10.13 -32.08 -1.26
CA ALA A 127 10.37 -31.82 0.16
C ALA A 127 11.85 -31.50 0.44
N GLN A 128 12.77 -32.29 -0.11
CA GLN A 128 14.22 -32.06 0.01
C GLN A 128 14.66 -30.73 -0.62
N ALA A 129 14.05 -30.33 -1.74
CA ALA A 129 14.32 -29.06 -2.39
C ALA A 129 13.66 -27.84 -1.70
N GLY A 130 12.89 -28.06 -0.63
CA GLY A 130 12.15 -27.03 0.10
C GLY A 130 10.82 -26.64 -0.57
N LEU A 131 10.34 -27.38 -1.56
CA LEU A 131 9.09 -27.13 -2.30
C LEU A 131 7.88 -27.73 -1.58
N CYS A 132 7.67 -27.37 -0.32
CA CYS A 132 6.57 -27.84 0.52
C CYS A 132 6.15 -26.81 1.58
N VAL A 133 5.10 -27.15 2.34
CA VAL A 133 4.70 -26.41 3.54
C VAL A 133 4.86 -27.31 4.75
N GLU A 134 5.64 -26.87 5.73
CA GLU A 134 5.94 -27.63 6.95
C GLU A 134 5.04 -27.17 8.09
N VAL A 135 4.34 -28.10 8.76
CA VAL A 135 3.35 -27.80 9.81
C VAL A 135 3.73 -28.35 11.20
N GLY A 136 4.90 -28.97 11.35
CA GLY A 136 5.36 -29.58 12.61
C GLY A 136 4.71 -30.93 12.94
N ASP A 137 5.10 -31.50 14.09
CA ASP A 137 4.54 -32.74 14.66
C ASP A 137 4.28 -32.55 16.18
N PRO A 138 3.00 -32.54 16.65
CA PRO A 138 1.77 -32.67 15.85
C PRO A 138 1.54 -31.48 14.90
N PRO A 139 0.76 -31.66 13.82
CA PRO A 139 0.57 -30.61 12.81
C PRO A 139 -0.19 -29.41 13.38
N LEU A 140 0.41 -28.23 13.30
CA LEU A 140 -0.13 -26.97 13.77
C LEU A 140 -0.12 -25.93 12.65
N LEU A 141 -1.31 -25.60 12.15
CA LEU A 141 -1.49 -24.72 11.00
C LEU A 141 -0.96 -23.30 11.26
N ALA A 142 -1.09 -22.81 12.49
CA ALA A 142 -0.54 -21.50 12.87
C ALA A 142 1.00 -21.46 12.90
N ALA A 143 1.66 -22.62 12.94
CA ALA A 143 3.11 -22.76 12.84
C ALA A 143 3.58 -23.08 11.41
N ALA A 144 2.69 -23.00 10.40
CA ALA A 144 3.01 -23.37 9.03
C ALA A 144 4.18 -22.54 8.46
N GLN A 145 5.20 -23.24 7.94
CA GLN A 145 6.35 -22.65 7.28
C GLN A 145 6.27 -22.90 5.77
N PHE A 146 6.14 -21.83 5.00
CA PHE A 146 5.97 -21.86 3.54
C PHE A 146 7.34 -21.92 2.83
N ARG A 147 8.05 -23.05 2.99
CA ARG A 147 9.43 -23.23 2.49
C ARG A 147 9.58 -23.01 0.99
N TYR A 148 8.52 -23.27 0.21
CA TYR A 148 8.54 -23.09 -1.24
C TYR A 148 8.72 -21.63 -1.69
N PHE A 149 8.53 -20.64 -0.80
CA PHE A 149 8.75 -19.23 -1.11
C PHE A 149 10.18 -18.96 -1.59
N ASP A 150 11.18 -19.62 -1.03
CA ASP A 150 12.58 -19.37 -1.39
C ASP A 150 12.88 -19.77 -2.83
N ARG A 151 12.27 -20.87 -3.30
CA ARG A 151 12.37 -21.30 -4.70
C ARG A 151 11.62 -20.36 -5.65
N LEU A 152 10.49 -19.79 -5.23
CA LEU A 152 9.80 -18.77 -6.02
C LEU A 152 10.55 -17.43 -6.06
N ARG A 153 11.25 -17.05 -4.99
CA ARG A 153 12.16 -15.89 -5.00
C ARG A 153 13.34 -16.13 -5.94
N ALA A 154 13.93 -17.33 -5.93
CA ALA A 154 14.97 -17.71 -6.88
C ALA A 154 14.48 -17.66 -8.35
N LEU A 155 13.23 -18.10 -8.61
CA LEU A 155 12.60 -17.95 -9.92
C LEU A 155 12.40 -16.48 -10.30
N ALA A 156 11.94 -15.63 -9.38
CA ALA A 156 11.79 -14.19 -9.63
C ALA A 156 13.12 -13.50 -9.92
N ALA A 157 14.19 -13.93 -9.26
CA ALA A 157 15.56 -13.50 -9.54
C ALA A 157 15.98 -13.89 -10.97
N LEU A 158 15.80 -15.16 -11.33
CA LEU A 158 16.10 -15.66 -12.67
C LEU A 158 15.33 -14.91 -13.77
N VAL A 159 14.03 -14.69 -13.57
CA VAL A 159 13.18 -13.90 -14.48
C VAL A 159 13.73 -12.48 -14.64
N SER A 160 14.17 -11.85 -13.55
CA SER A 160 14.71 -10.49 -13.59
C SER A 160 16.02 -10.39 -14.38
N VAL A 161 16.89 -11.40 -14.28
CA VAL A 161 18.11 -11.50 -15.11
C VAL A 161 17.74 -11.66 -16.58
N GLU A 162 16.82 -12.57 -16.89
CA GLU A 162 16.39 -12.82 -18.27
C GLU A 162 15.70 -11.59 -18.90
N ILE A 163 14.96 -10.81 -18.11
CA ILE A 163 14.38 -9.52 -18.55
C ILE A 163 15.49 -8.56 -18.99
N GLU A 164 16.54 -8.38 -18.18
CA GLU A 164 17.65 -7.49 -18.53
C GLU A 164 18.37 -7.98 -19.79
N ARG A 165 18.66 -9.29 -19.90
CA ARG A 165 19.27 -9.88 -21.09
C ARG A 165 18.44 -9.65 -22.36
N ARG A 166 17.12 -9.81 -22.28
CA ARG A 166 16.20 -9.53 -23.41
C ARG A 166 16.16 -8.06 -23.77
N LEU A 167 16.25 -7.16 -22.79
CA LEU A 167 16.30 -5.72 -23.04
C LEU A 167 17.57 -5.31 -23.80
N GLU A 168 18.72 -5.89 -23.48
CA GLU A 168 19.96 -5.68 -24.25
C GLU A 168 19.84 -6.13 -25.71
N GLN A 169 19.02 -7.16 -25.94
CA GLN A 169 18.75 -7.70 -27.27
C GLN A 169 17.63 -6.93 -28.00
N GLY A 170 17.13 -5.82 -27.43
CA GLY A 170 16.03 -5.04 -28.00
C GLY A 170 14.67 -5.74 -27.93
N GLN A 171 14.53 -6.81 -27.15
CA GLN A 171 13.32 -7.64 -27.07
C GLN A 171 12.39 -7.20 -25.93
N ALA A 172 12.12 -5.91 -25.82
CA ALA A 172 11.39 -5.35 -24.68
C ALA A 172 9.97 -5.91 -24.50
N ALA A 173 9.25 -6.19 -25.59
CA ALA A 173 7.93 -6.82 -25.52
C ALA A 173 7.99 -8.23 -24.91
N ALA A 174 9.00 -9.03 -25.29
CA ALA A 174 9.19 -10.37 -24.77
C ALA A 174 9.72 -10.36 -23.32
N ALA A 175 10.46 -9.32 -22.94
CA ALA A 175 10.85 -9.10 -21.55
C ALA A 175 9.64 -8.75 -20.68
N ALA A 176 8.77 -7.85 -21.16
CA ALA A 176 7.53 -7.49 -20.48
C ALA A 176 6.57 -8.70 -20.37
N ASP A 177 6.44 -9.51 -21.42
CA ASP A 177 5.61 -10.72 -21.36
C ASP A 177 6.12 -11.73 -20.32
N LEU A 178 7.44 -11.98 -20.27
CA LEU A 178 8.03 -12.85 -19.25
C LEU A 178 7.74 -12.34 -17.82
N ALA A 179 7.81 -11.03 -17.61
CA ALA A 179 7.38 -10.44 -16.34
C ALA A 179 5.90 -10.70 -16.06
N LEU A 180 5.02 -10.60 -17.07
CA LEU A 180 3.59 -10.93 -16.91
C LEU A 180 3.32 -12.43 -16.70
N GLN A 181 4.20 -13.33 -17.14
CA GLN A 181 4.13 -14.74 -16.79
C GLN A 181 4.41 -14.96 -15.29
N LEU A 182 5.42 -14.28 -14.73
CA LEU A 182 5.67 -14.29 -13.28
C LEU A 182 4.53 -13.62 -12.48
N PHE A 183 3.92 -12.57 -13.02
CA PHE A 183 2.72 -11.97 -12.46
C PHE A 183 1.58 -12.99 -12.33
N ARG A 184 1.33 -13.80 -13.37
CA ARG A 184 0.32 -14.87 -13.32
C ARG A 184 0.65 -15.92 -12.27
N MET A 185 1.92 -16.27 -12.08
CA MET A 185 2.34 -17.14 -10.97
C MET A 185 2.00 -16.52 -9.60
N GLY A 186 2.27 -15.22 -9.41
CA GLY A 186 1.85 -14.50 -8.20
C GLY A 186 0.34 -14.58 -7.94
N ARG A 187 -0.48 -14.51 -9.00
CA ARG A 187 -1.94 -14.68 -8.89
C ARG A 187 -2.33 -16.07 -8.40
N LEU A 188 -1.62 -17.12 -8.83
CA LEU A 188 -1.88 -18.50 -8.39
C LEU A 188 -1.47 -18.71 -6.93
N VAL A 189 -0.34 -18.14 -6.51
CA VAL A 189 0.07 -18.16 -5.09
C VAL A 189 -0.93 -17.39 -4.23
N ALA A 190 -1.45 -16.26 -4.74
CA ALA A 190 -2.42 -15.46 -4.01
C ALA A 190 -3.77 -16.17 -3.75
N ASP A 191 -4.07 -17.22 -4.53
CA ASP A 191 -5.30 -18.02 -4.38
C ASP A 191 -5.22 -19.06 -3.24
N ARG A 192 -4.04 -19.21 -2.61
CA ARG A 192 -3.80 -20.19 -1.55
C ARG A 192 -4.46 -19.82 -0.23
N ALA A 193 -4.48 -20.76 0.72
CA ALA A 193 -5.35 -20.67 1.88
C ALA A 193 -4.86 -19.70 2.97
N PHE A 194 -3.55 -19.44 3.08
CA PHE A 194 -3.00 -18.61 4.15
C PHE A 194 -2.77 -17.15 3.74
N ALA A 195 -2.90 -16.26 4.72
CA ALA A 195 -2.68 -14.83 4.53
C ALA A 195 -1.25 -14.51 4.06
N ARG A 196 -0.25 -15.22 4.58
CA ARG A 196 1.16 -15.08 4.16
C ARG A 196 1.39 -15.48 2.69
N GLU A 197 0.75 -16.54 2.21
CA GLU A 197 0.78 -16.93 0.80
C GLU A 197 0.09 -15.88 -0.07
N MET A 198 -1.06 -15.37 0.40
CA MET A 198 -1.76 -14.30 -0.30
C MET A 198 -0.92 -13.03 -0.43
N GLU A 199 -0.31 -12.58 0.67
CA GLU A 199 0.59 -11.45 0.67
C GLU A 199 1.76 -11.65 -0.29
N PHE A 200 2.45 -12.79 -0.19
CA PHE A 200 3.56 -13.12 -1.08
C PHE A 200 3.14 -13.07 -2.56
N GLY A 201 1.98 -13.64 -2.90
CA GLY A 201 1.44 -13.60 -4.26
C GLY A 201 1.09 -12.19 -4.73
N LEU A 202 0.47 -11.36 -3.88
CA LEU A 202 0.16 -9.96 -4.17
C LEU A 202 1.42 -9.11 -4.40
N LEU A 203 2.45 -9.32 -3.56
CA LEU A 203 3.74 -8.64 -3.69
C LEU A 203 4.48 -9.08 -4.95
N LEU A 204 4.49 -10.39 -5.26
CA LEU A 204 5.09 -10.92 -6.47
C LEU A 204 4.41 -10.31 -7.72
N MET A 205 3.08 -10.24 -7.75
CA MET A 205 2.34 -9.55 -8.81
C MET A 205 2.75 -8.08 -8.93
N ARG A 206 2.87 -7.35 -7.81
CA ARG A 206 3.29 -5.94 -7.83
C ARG A 206 4.69 -5.77 -8.41
N PHE A 207 5.64 -6.58 -7.93
CA PHE A 207 7.02 -6.59 -8.40
C PHE A 207 7.09 -6.89 -9.90
N SER A 208 6.46 -7.97 -10.34
CA SER A 208 6.44 -8.39 -11.75
C SER A 208 5.82 -7.35 -12.67
N LEU A 209 4.71 -6.72 -12.27
CA LEU A 209 4.11 -5.63 -13.05
C LEU A 209 5.05 -4.43 -13.16
N GLY A 210 5.74 -4.07 -12.05
CA GLY A 210 6.76 -3.03 -12.05
C GLY A 210 7.91 -3.33 -13.02
N ARG A 211 8.39 -4.58 -13.06
CA ARG A 211 9.41 -5.03 -14.03
C ARG A 211 8.92 -4.96 -15.48
N ALA A 212 7.67 -5.37 -15.74
CA ALA A 212 7.08 -5.28 -17.08
C ALA A 212 7.04 -3.84 -17.59
N LEU A 213 6.58 -2.91 -16.75
CA LEU A 213 6.50 -1.50 -17.13
C LEU A 213 7.88 -0.85 -17.26
N ASP A 214 8.84 -1.22 -16.40
CA ASP A 214 10.24 -0.74 -16.52
C ASP A 214 10.87 -1.16 -17.85
N ALA A 215 10.67 -2.41 -18.26
CA ALA A 215 11.14 -2.91 -19.55
C ALA A 215 10.57 -2.09 -20.73
N LEU A 216 9.28 -1.77 -20.68
CA LEU A 216 8.61 -0.97 -21.72
C LEU A 216 9.03 0.50 -21.71
N HIS A 217 9.21 1.09 -20.53
CA HIS A 217 9.65 2.47 -20.41
C HIS A 217 11.05 2.66 -21.00
N ARG A 218 11.96 1.71 -20.74
CA ARG A 218 13.33 1.72 -21.28
C ARG A 218 13.41 1.47 -22.78
N ALA A 219 12.44 0.76 -23.34
CA ALA A 219 12.40 0.45 -24.77
C ALA A 219 12.15 1.68 -25.66
N GLY A 220 11.54 2.73 -25.11
CA GLY A 220 11.12 3.90 -25.87
C GLY A 220 10.17 3.52 -27.02
N GLU A 221 10.55 3.83 -28.26
CA GLU A 221 9.74 3.60 -29.46
C GLU A 221 9.96 2.20 -30.10
N GLY A 222 10.74 1.33 -29.47
CA GLY A 222 11.08 0.00 -30.01
C GLY A 222 9.97 -1.07 -29.93
N VAL A 223 8.79 -0.73 -29.39
CA VAL A 223 7.68 -1.68 -29.20
C VAL A 223 6.48 -1.30 -30.07
N THR A 224 5.98 -2.26 -30.85
CA THR A 224 4.86 -2.03 -31.77
C THR A 224 3.51 -1.96 -31.05
N ALA A 225 2.53 -1.28 -31.65
CA ALA A 225 1.17 -1.22 -31.12
C ALA A 225 0.52 -2.61 -30.98
N GLN A 226 0.83 -3.55 -31.87
CA GLN A 226 0.31 -4.93 -31.78
C GLN A 226 0.86 -5.66 -30.56
N GLN A 227 2.16 -5.56 -30.29
CA GLN A 227 2.77 -6.15 -29.09
C GLN A 227 2.18 -5.55 -27.80
N LEU A 228 1.99 -4.24 -27.77
CA LEU A 228 1.37 -3.55 -26.63
C LEU A 228 -0.08 -3.99 -26.41
N SER A 229 -0.84 -4.24 -27.49
CA SER A 229 -2.20 -4.78 -27.41
C SER A 229 -2.22 -6.18 -26.79
N THR A 230 -1.29 -7.06 -27.19
CA THR A 230 -1.18 -8.42 -26.60
C THR A 230 -0.88 -8.36 -25.10
N LEU A 231 0.05 -7.49 -24.68
CA LEU A 231 0.35 -7.28 -23.26
C LEU A 231 -0.85 -6.68 -22.49
N GLN A 232 -1.62 -5.82 -23.15
CA GLN A 232 -2.82 -5.21 -22.58
C GLN A 232 -3.91 -6.25 -22.33
N GLU A 233 -4.10 -7.20 -23.24
CA GLU A 233 -5.05 -8.32 -23.09
C GLU A 233 -4.71 -9.21 -21.90
N ALA A 234 -3.43 -9.50 -21.69
CA ALA A 234 -2.95 -10.26 -20.54
C ALA A 234 -3.27 -9.62 -19.18
N LEU A 235 -3.53 -8.32 -19.15
CA LEU A 235 -3.85 -7.58 -17.94
C LEU A 235 -5.34 -7.34 -17.72
N GLN A 236 -6.24 -7.76 -18.62
CA GLN A 236 -7.69 -7.51 -18.51
C GLN A 236 -8.31 -8.13 -17.23
N ASP A 237 -9.49 -7.65 -16.82
CA ASP A 237 -10.13 -8.07 -15.56
C ASP A 237 -10.48 -9.58 -15.53
N ASP A 238 -10.89 -10.11 -16.69
CA ASP A 238 -11.17 -11.53 -16.93
C ASP A 238 -9.92 -12.39 -16.92
N ALA A 239 -8.76 -11.84 -17.31
CA ALA A 239 -7.48 -12.54 -17.24
C ALA A 239 -6.89 -12.54 -15.82
N VAL A 240 -6.92 -11.41 -15.11
CA VAL A 240 -6.29 -11.29 -13.79
C VAL A 240 -7.18 -11.83 -12.66
N GLN A 241 -8.49 -11.59 -12.74
CA GLN A 241 -9.48 -12.07 -11.77
C GLN A 241 -9.12 -11.79 -10.29
N LEU A 242 -8.57 -10.60 -9.98
CA LEU A 242 -8.29 -10.19 -8.58
C LEU A 242 -9.55 -10.18 -7.72
N ASP A 243 -10.71 -9.91 -8.32
CA ASP A 243 -11.99 -9.89 -7.60
C ASP A 243 -12.52 -11.28 -7.23
N ARG A 244 -11.90 -12.34 -7.76
CA ARG A 244 -12.22 -13.74 -7.42
C ARG A 244 -11.31 -14.34 -6.36
N LEU A 245 -10.30 -13.60 -5.88
CA LEU A 245 -9.51 -14.04 -4.74
C LEU A 245 -10.46 -14.22 -3.55
N LEU A 246 -10.41 -15.40 -2.93
CA LEU A 246 -11.16 -15.67 -1.71
C LEU A 246 -10.33 -15.25 -0.50
N PRO A 247 -10.94 -14.78 0.60
CA PRO A 247 -10.22 -14.49 1.82
C PRO A 247 -9.45 -15.73 2.32
N PRO A 248 -8.33 -15.55 3.04
CA PRO A 248 -7.48 -16.65 3.47
C PRO A 248 -8.15 -17.46 4.60
N VAL A 249 -8.77 -18.57 4.22
CA VAL A 249 -9.48 -19.47 5.13
C VAL A 249 -8.55 -20.29 6.03
N GLY A 250 -7.29 -20.50 5.62
CA GLY A 250 -6.29 -21.20 6.42
C GLY A 250 -5.98 -20.47 7.72
N GLU A 251 -5.99 -19.13 7.69
CA GLU A 251 -5.80 -18.29 8.88
C GLU A 251 -6.89 -18.52 9.93
N ARG A 252 -8.14 -18.70 9.46
CA ARG A 252 -9.27 -19.00 10.34
C ARG A 252 -9.12 -20.36 10.99
N LEU A 253 -8.81 -21.39 10.20
CA LEU A 253 -8.62 -22.75 10.69
C LEU A 253 -7.45 -22.83 11.69
N ALA A 254 -6.36 -22.11 11.40
CA ALA A 254 -5.22 -21.98 12.30
C ALA A 254 -5.60 -21.34 13.64
N ALA A 255 -6.39 -20.26 13.61
CA ALA A 255 -6.87 -19.60 14.83
C ALA A 255 -7.86 -20.47 15.62
N GLU A 256 -8.78 -21.17 14.95
CA GLU A 256 -9.69 -22.13 15.58
C GLU A 256 -8.90 -23.25 16.26
N GLN A 257 -7.87 -23.79 15.59
CA GLN A 257 -6.97 -24.79 16.17
C GLN A 257 -6.26 -24.24 17.42
N LEU A 258 -5.69 -23.03 17.34
CA LEU A 258 -5.00 -22.42 18.47
C LEU A 258 -5.92 -22.17 19.67
N VAL A 259 -7.16 -21.73 19.45
CA VAL A 259 -8.14 -21.55 20.54
C VAL A 259 -8.51 -22.90 21.15
N GLN A 260 -8.58 -23.98 20.36
CA GLN A 260 -8.86 -25.31 20.90
C GLN A 260 -7.69 -25.85 21.74
N GLU A 261 -6.44 -25.59 21.33
CA GLU A 261 -5.25 -26.03 22.06
C GLU A 261 -4.93 -25.15 23.28
N ALA A 262 -5.27 -23.87 23.23
CA ALA A 262 -4.90 -22.90 24.28
C ALA A 262 -5.89 -22.82 25.46
N PHE A 263 -7.01 -23.53 25.40
CA PHE A 263 -8.06 -23.46 26.41
C PHE A 263 -8.46 -24.84 26.92
N VAL A 264 -8.68 -24.92 28.24
CA VAL A 264 -9.41 -26.04 28.84
C VAL A 264 -10.89 -25.70 28.86
N GLU A 265 -11.73 -26.63 28.43
CA GLU A 265 -13.18 -26.41 28.36
C GLU A 265 -13.72 -25.98 29.74
N ARG A 266 -14.27 -24.75 29.82
CA ARG A 266 -14.82 -24.09 31.03
C ARG A 266 -13.81 -23.67 32.11
N ASP A 267 -12.55 -24.12 32.06
CA ASP A 267 -11.51 -23.76 33.04
C ASP A 267 -10.62 -22.59 32.60
N GLY A 268 -10.86 -22.04 31.40
CA GLY A 268 -10.16 -20.85 30.90
C GLY A 268 -8.87 -21.19 30.14
N PRO A 269 -7.96 -20.21 29.99
CA PRO A 269 -6.69 -20.41 29.27
C PRO A 269 -5.83 -21.48 29.96
N ASP A 270 -5.28 -22.42 29.18
CA ASP A 270 -4.38 -23.46 29.69
C ASP A 270 -2.97 -22.89 29.93
N PRO A 271 -2.47 -22.83 31.17
CA PRO A 271 -1.12 -22.36 31.46
C PRO A 271 -0.01 -23.15 30.75
N ALA A 272 -0.25 -24.41 30.37
CA ALA A 272 0.71 -25.25 29.66
C ALA A 272 0.81 -24.93 28.16
N ALA A 273 -0.24 -24.38 27.55
CA ALA A 273 -0.30 -24.09 26.12
C ALA A 273 0.37 -22.74 25.76
N PHE A 274 0.36 -21.76 26.66
CA PHE A 274 0.88 -20.42 26.38
C PHE A 274 2.41 -20.35 26.14
N PRO A 275 3.25 -21.17 26.79
CA PRO A 275 4.66 -21.29 26.40
C PRO A 275 4.86 -21.74 24.94
N VAL A 276 3.97 -22.59 24.42
CA VAL A 276 4.00 -23.03 23.01
C VAL A 276 3.66 -21.85 22.09
N LEU A 277 2.63 -21.07 22.42
CA LEU A 277 2.29 -19.83 21.69
C LEU A 277 3.44 -18.81 21.69
N ALA A 278 4.14 -18.68 22.82
CA ALA A 278 5.32 -17.82 22.91
C ALA A 278 6.47 -18.32 22.03
N ALA A 279 6.73 -19.63 22.02
CA ALA A 279 7.74 -20.24 21.16
C ALA A 279 7.40 -20.08 19.68
N MET A 280 6.12 -20.27 19.30
CA MET A 280 5.65 -20.04 17.93
C MET A 280 5.81 -18.59 17.50
N ALA A 281 5.35 -17.64 18.33
CA ALA A 281 5.48 -16.22 18.04
C ALA A 281 6.96 -15.81 17.90
N SER A 282 7.87 -16.49 18.60
CA SER A 282 9.32 -16.28 18.55
C SER A 282 10.11 -17.18 17.60
N ALA A 283 9.46 -17.98 16.77
CA ALA A 283 10.14 -18.78 15.76
C ALA A 283 10.93 -17.91 14.76
N GLU A 284 10.41 -16.72 14.41
CA GLU A 284 11.04 -15.80 13.47
C GLU A 284 12.05 -14.85 14.12
N ASP A 285 11.95 -14.61 15.42
CA ASP A 285 12.88 -13.77 16.18
C ASP A 285 13.15 -14.38 17.57
N PRO A 286 14.16 -15.26 17.66
CA PRO A 286 14.53 -15.91 18.91
C PRO A 286 14.96 -14.91 20.00
N ALA A 287 15.47 -13.73 19.62
CA ALA A 287 15.92 -12.73 20.60
C ALA A 287 14.75 -12.18 21.43
N LEU A 288 13.53 -12.23 20.88
CA LEU A 288 12.31 -11.78 21.57
C LEU A 288 11.66 -12.87 22.42
N ALA A 289 12.15 -14.11 22.41
CA ALA A 289 11.54 -15.26 23.12
C ALA A 289 11.19 -14.96 24.59
N ILE A 290 12.14 -14.40 25.34
CA ILE A 290 11.93 -14.08 26.77
C ILE A 290 10.85 -13.00 26.92
N SER A 291 10.93 -11.92 26.12
CA SER A 291 9.97 -10.83 26.18
C SER A 291 8.55 -11.26 25.78
N ARG A 292 8.43 -12.14 24.78
CA ARG A 292 7.15 -12.70 24.34
C ARG A 292 6.56 -13.65 25.37
N ALA A 293 7.37 -14.49 26.01
CA ALA A 293 6.91 -15.34 27.10
C ALA A 293 6.34 -14.52 28.27
N GLU A 294 7.02 -13.46 28.70
CA GLU A 294 6.53 -12.56 29.76
C GLU A 294 5.31 -11.73 29.34
N TRP A 295 5.18 -11.40 28.06
CA TRP A 295 3.96 -10.78 27.53
C TRP A 295 2.78 -11.75 27.59
N TRP A 296 2.94 -12.98 27.08
CA TRP A 296 1.90 -14.01 27.08
C TRP A 296 1.44 -14.37 28.50
N LYS A 297 2.36 -14.46 29.45
CA LYS A 297 2.04 -14.72 30.87
C LYS A 297 1.12 -13.64 31.46
N ARG A 298 1.41 -12.36 31.19
CA ARG A 298 0.57 -11.22 31.63
C ARG A 298 -0.75 -11.15 30.89
N ALA A 299 -0.75 -11.49 29.60
CA ALA A 299 -1.95 -11.51 28.79
C ALA A 299 -2.96 -12.57 29.27
N MET A 300 -2.47 -13.74 29.66
CA MET A 300 -3.28 -14.84 30.19
C MET A 300 -4.14 -14.42 31.40
N GLU A 301 -3.59 -13.62 32.31
CA GLU A 301 -4.31 -13.14 33.52
C GLU A 301 -5.56 -12.30 33.20
N ARG A 302 -5.58 -11.67 32.02
CA ARG A 302 -6.66 -10.76 31.59
C ARG A 302 -7.46 -11.30 30.41
N HIS A 303 -7.11 -12.49 29.93
CA HIS A 303 -7.70 -13.06 28.74
C HIS A 303 -9.15 -13.46 28.99
N ALA A 304 -10.01 -13.24 27.98
CA ALA A 304 -11.38 -13.72 28.01
C ALA A 304 -11.44 -15.25 28.01
N GLY A 305 -12.57 -15.80 28.46
CA GLY A 305 -12.84 -17.23 28.35
C GLY A 305 -12.99 -17.71 26.90
N VAL A 306 -13.02 -19.03 26.72
CA VAL A 306 -13.08 -19.67 25.40
C VAL A 306 -14.29 -19.21 24.58
N PHE A 307 -15.49 -19.10 25.18
CA PHE A 307 -16.71 -18.71 24.45
C PHE A 307 -16.61 -17.29 23.88
N GLU A 308 -16.22 -16.32 24.71
CA GLU A 308 -16.03 -14.93 24.27
C GLU A 308 -14.93 -14.82 23.20
N THR A 309 -13.87 -15.63 23.32
CA THR A 309 -12.79 -15.68 22.33
C THR A 309 -13.25 -16.24 20.99
N VAL A 310 -14.08 -17.30 21.00
CA VAL A 310 -14.68 -17.88 19.79
C VAL A 310 -15.65 -16.90 19.12
N ASP A 311 -16.47 -16.20 19.91
CA ASP A 311 -17.40 -15.20 19.38
C ASP A 311 -16.64 -14.01 18.77
N ALA A 312 -15.58 -13.54 19.43
CA ALA A 312 -14.69 -12.51 18.90
C ALA A 312 -14.00 -12.97 17.60
N LEU A 313 -13.48 -14.20 17.57
CA LEU A 313 -12.87 -14.79 16.38
C LEU A 313 -13.84 -14.83 15.19
N ARG A 314 -15.06 -15.31 15.40
CA ARG A 314 -16.11 -15.35 14.37
C ARG A 314 -16.43 -13.94 13.88
N GLY A 315 -16.67 -13.00 14.80
CA GLY A 315 -16.95 -11.60 14.47
C GLY A 315 -15.84 -10.96 13.62
N VAL A 316 -14.57 -11.23 13.93
CA VAL A 316 -13.43 -10.77 13.13
C VAL A 316 -13.46 -11.34 11.71
N PHE A 317 -13.59 -12.66 11.56
CA PHE A 317 -13.56 -13.28 10.22
C PHE A 317 -14.80 -12.96 9.39
N ASP A 318 -15.98 -12.80 10.01
CA ASP A 318 -17.20 -12.41 9.32
C ASP A 318 -17.11 -10.95 8.83
N ASP A 319 -16.59 -10.03 9.65
CA ASP A 319 -16.31 -8.65 9.25
C ASP A 319 -15.29 -8.59 8.12
N TRP A 320 -14.18 -9.34 8.20
CA TRP A 320 -13.20 -9.40 7.11
C TRP A 320 -13.79 -10.01 5.83
N ALA A 321 -14.56 -11.09 5.92
CA ALA A 321 -15.19 -11.74 4.77
C ALA A 321 -16.24 -10.84 4.09
N LEU A 322 -16.98 -10.03 4.87
CA LEU A 322 -17.85 -9.00 4.37
C LEU A 322 -17.04 -7.95 3.62
N ARG A 323 -16.07 -7.32 4.30
CA ARG A 323 -15.21 -6.25 3.77
C ARG A 323 -14.46 -6.63 2.50
N TRP A 324 -14.02 -7.89 2.40
CA TRP A 324 -13.31 -8.41 1.24
C TRP A 324 -14.11 -8.32 -0.08
N LYS A 325 -15.44 -8.37 0.02
CA LYS A 325 -16.37 -8.32 -1.12
C LYS A 325 -16.88 -6.92 -1.42
N LEU A 326 -16.64 -5.96 -0.54
CA LEU A 326 -17.13 -4.60 -0.71
C LEU A 326 -16.31 -3.85 -1.75
N ASP A 327 -16.97 -2.88 -2.38
CA ASP A 327 -16.26 -1.86 -3.15
C ASP A 327 -15.31 -1.12 -2.21
N PRO A 328 -14.07 -0.80 -2.61
CA PRO A 328 -13.13 -0.08 -1.75
C PRO A 328 -13.75 1.15 -1.08
N GLN A 329 -14.63 1.86 -1.79
CA GLN A 329 -15.26 3.11 -1.35
C GLN A 329 -16.46 2.93 -0.42
N ASP A 330 -16.85 1.68 -0.12
CA ASP A 330 -17.99 1.38 0.74
C ASP A 330 -17.83 2.02 2.14
N PRO A 331 -18.85 2.70 2.68
CA PRO A 331 -18.78 3.33 4.00
C PRO A 331 -18.42 2.37 5.14
N VAL A 332 -18.72 1.07 5.02
CA VAL A 332 -18.35 0.06 6.02
C VAL A 332 -16.82 -0.01 6.17
N LEU A 333 -16.09 0.12 5.07
CA LEU A 333 -14.62 0.08 5.08
C LEU A 333 -13.98 1.27 5.81
N ARG A 334 -14.75 2.33 6.11
CA ARG A 334 -14.27 3.49 6.89
C ARG A 334 -14.28 3.21 8.39
N ARG A 335 -15.17 2.35 8.85
CA ARG A 335 -15.26 2.01 10.28
C ARG A 335 -14.09 1.10 10.66
N PRO A 336 -13.53 1.22 11.88
CA PRO A 336 -12.58 0.23 12.40
C PRO A 336 -13.17 -1.19 12.27
N SER A 337 -12.34 -2.14 11.83
CA SER A 337 -12.76 -3.54 11.78
C SER A 337 -13.09 -4.06 13.18
N GLU A 338 -13.76 -5.21 13.25
CA GLU A 338 -13.89 -5.93 14.53
C GLU A 338 -12.51 -6.26 15.11
N PHE A 339 -11.52 -6.60 14.27
CA PHE A 339 -10.15 -6.89 14.71
C PHE A 339 -9.50 -5.70 15.42
N ARG A 340 -9.61 -4.50 14.82
CA ARG A 340 -9.06 -3.26 15.40
C ARG A 340 -9.78 -2.79 16.66
N ARG A 341 -10.99 -3.30 16.92
CA ARG A 341 -11.77 -3.02 18.14
C ARG A 341 -11.52 -4.01 19.27
N LEU A 342 -10.80 -5.11 19.01
CA LEU A 342 -10.44 -6.06 20.06
C LEU A 342 -9.58 -5.35 21.12
N ASP A 343 -9.90 -5.61 22.38
CA ASP A 343 -9.02 -5.28 23.49
C ASP A 343 -7.82 -6.24 23.45
N PRO A 344 -6.58 -5.76 23.21
CA PRO A 344 -5.40 -6.61 23.08
C PRO A 344 -5.05 -7.40 24.33
N ALA A 345 -5.47 -6.94 25.52
CA ALA A 345 -5.26 -7.68 26.76
C ALA A 345 -6.30 -8.79 26.92
N LYS A 346 -7.55 -8.52 26.50
CA LYS A 346 -8.67 -9.47 26.62
C LYS A 346 -8.63 -10.58 25.55
N PHE A 347 -8.13 -10.28 24.36
CA PHE A 347 -8.11 -11.20 23.22
C PHE A 347 -6.70 -11.42 22.67
N ALA A 348 -5.72 -11.53 23.56
CA ALA A 348 -4.32 -11.59 23.21
C ALA A 348 -3.96 -12.71 22.24
N ILE A 349 -4.64 -13.88 22.32
CA ILE A 349 -4.47 -14.96 21.34
C ILE A 349 -4.78 -14.44 19.93
N LEU A 350 -5.95 -13.82 19.76
CA LEU A 350 -6.38 -13.31 18.46
C LEU A 350 -5.46 -12.17 17.97
N THR A 351 -5.17 -11.19 18.82
CA THR A 351 -4.36 -10.02 18.40
C THR A 351 -2.87 -10.36 18.21
N GLY A 352 -2.39 -11.43 18.85
CA GLY A 352 -1.00 -11.85 18.80
C GLY A 352 -0.68 -12.85 17.69
N THR A 353 -1.67 -13.61 17.20
CA THR A 353 -1.43 -14.66 16.19
C THR A 353 -2.10 -14.41 14.85
N LEU A 354 -3.21 -13.64 14.79
CA LEU A 354 -3.88 -13.40 13.52
C LEU A 354 -3.07 -12.45 12.63
N PHE A 355 -2.93 -12.83 11.36
CA PHE A 355 -2.48 -11.90 10.33
C PHE A 355 -3.53 -10.80 10.10
N ASP A 356 -3.10 -9.53 10.10
CA ASP A 356 -3.98 -8.40 9.78
C ASP A 356 -4.42 -8.43 8.31
N GLN A 357 -5.62 -8.96 8.05
CA GLN A 357 -6.16 -9.08 6.69
C GLN A 357 -6.45 -7.73 6.03
N GLU A 358 -6.50 -6.62 6.79
CA GLU A 358 -6.65 -5.29 6.20
C GLU A 358 -5.44 -4.91 5.35
N ARG A 359 -4.25 -5.42 5.70
CA ARG A 359 -3.04 -5.28 4.89
C ARG A 359 -3.20 -5.94 3.51
N LEU A 360 -3.87 -7.09 3.44
CA LEU A 360 -4.17 -7.77 2.17
C LEU A 360 -5.18 -6.97 1.33
N MET A 361 -6.18 -6.37 1.97
CA MET A 361 -7.15 -5.49 1.30
C MET A 361 -6.45 -4.27 0.70
N GLU A 362 -5.50 -3.66 1.44
CA GLU A 362 -4.69 -2.55 0.95
C GLU A 362 -3.84 -2.95 -0.26
N LEU A 363 -3.11 -4.07 -0.14
CA LEU A 363 -2.27 -4.58 -1.22
C LEU A 363 -3.09 -4.87 -2.48
N ARG A 364 -4.25 -5.51 -2.33
CA ARG A 364 -5.18 -5.77 -3.43
C ARG A 364 -5.68 -4.47 -4.07
N LEU A 365 -6.03 -3.46 -3.27
CA LEU A 365 -6.49 -2.16 -3.78
C LEU A 365 -5.39 -1.43 -4.58
N ARG A 366 -4.17 -1.36 -4.04
CA ARG A 366 -3.02 -0.77 -4.73
C ARG A 366 -2.71 -1.51 -6.03
N LEU A 367 -2.71 -2.83 -6.00
CA LEU A 367 -2.46 -3.65 -7.18
C LEU A 367 -3.51 -3.42 -8.28
N ARG A 368 -4.80 -3.31 -7.93
CA ARG A 368 -5.87 -2.94 -8.88
C ARG A 368 -5.58 -1.60 -9.54
N THR A 369 -5.17 -0.61 -8.76
CA THR A 369 -4.85 0.74 -9.26
C THR A 369 -3.65 0.70 -10.20
N ARG A 370 -2.60 -0.05 -9.86
CA ARG A 370 -1.44 -0.26 -10.73
C ARG A 370 -1.78 -0.98 -12.02
N ILE A 371 -2.65 -2.00 -11.98
CA ILE A 371 -3.13 -2.69 -13.19
C ILE A 371 -3.95 -1.75 -14.07
N ALA A 372 -4.83 -0.93 -13.49
CA ALA A 372 -5.58 0.09 -14.21
C ALA A 372 -4.63 1.11 -14.88
N GLY A 373 -3.61 1.57 -14.16
CA GLY A 373 -2.54 2.40 -14.69
C GLY A 373 -1.79 1.75 -15.84
N ALA A 374 -1.36 0.50 -15.66
CA ALA A 374 -0.63 -0.29 -16.66
C ALA A 374 -1.43 -0.46 -17.96
N ARG A 375 -2.71 -0.85 -17.88
CA ARG A 375 -3.59 -0.95 -19.07
C ARG A 375 -3.70 0.38 -19.80
N THR A 376 -3.81 1.49 -19.05
CA THR A 376 -3.91 2.84 -19.60
C THR A 376 -2.60 3.27 -20.26
N ALA A 377 -1.45 2.99 -19.61
CA ALA A 377 -0.12 3.26 -20.12
C ALA A 377 0.15 2.51 -21.43
N LEU A 378 -0.14 1.21 -21.47
CA LEU A 378 -0.04 0.39 -22.69
C LEU A 378 -0.89 0.95 -23.83
N GLY A 379 -2.10 1.44 -23.51
CA GLY A 379 -2.96 2.09 -24.49
C GLY A 379 -2.40 3.40 -25.06
N ILE A 380 -1.77 4.22 -24.20
CA ILE A 380 -1.10 5.47 -24.62
C ILE A 380 0.13 5.17 -25.45
N LEU A 381 0.96 4.19 -25.03
CA LEU A 381 2.13 3.75 -25.78
C LEU A 381 1.72 3.20 -27.15
N GLY A 382 0.64 2.40 -27.22
CA GLY A 382 0.11 1.86 -28.47
C GLY A 382 -0.38 2.96 -29.41
N TYR A 383 -1.05 3.98 -28.85
CA TYR A 383 -1.45 5.17 -29.60
C TYR A 383 -0.23 5.92 -30.17
N ARG A 384 0.82 6.13 -29.36
CA ARG A 384 2.06 6.80 -29.81
C ARG A 384 2.77 5.97 -30.87
N ALA A 385 2.91 4.65 -30.69
CA ALA A 385 3.57 3.78 -31.65
C ALA A 385 2.91 3.83 -33.04
N ASP A 386 1.58 3.97 -33.10
CA ASP A 386 0.84 4.07 -34.36
C ASP A 386 0.82 5.49 -34.96
N ARG A 387 0.87 6.54 -34.14
CA ARG A 387 0.59 7.93 -34.57
C ARG A 387 1.79 8.87 -34.50
N GLY A 388 2.87 8.47 -33.82
CA GLY A 388 4.04 9.30 -33.55
C GLY A 388 3.78 10.47 -32.60
N ILE A 389 2.59 10.58 -31.99
CA ILE A 389 2.21 11.67 -31.10
C ILE A 389 1.45 11.16 -29.88
N TRP A 390 1.57 11.88 -28.77
CA TRP A 390 0.76 11.61 -27.58
C TRP A 390 -0.72 11.94 -27.78
N PRO A 391 -1.64 11.17 -27.18
CA PRO A 391 -3.06 11.50 -27.23
C PRO A 391 -3.32 12.87 -26.59
N LYS A 392 -4.24 13.66 -27.18
CA LYS A 392 -4.68 14.94 -26.61
C LYS A 392 -5.64 14.69 -25.44
N PRO A 393 -6.83 14.08 -25.66
CA PRO A 393 -7.60 13.52 -24.56
C PRO A 393 -7.25 12.04 -24.35
N LEU A 394 -7.28 11.59 -23.09
CA LEU A 394 -7.08 10.18 -22.74
C LEU A 394 -8.08 9.25 -23.45
N THR A 395 -9.29 9.74 -23.75
CA THR A 395 -10.33 8.97 -24.45
C THR A 395 -9.96 8.56 -25.87
N ALA A 396 -8.94 9.16 -26.47
CA ALA A 396 -8.48 8.86 -27.84
C ALA A 396 -7.88 7.45 -27.98
N ILE A 397 -7.48 6.82 -26.88
CA ILE A 397 -6.93 5.44 -26.91
C ILE A 397 -8.03 4.37 -27.08
N ARG A 398 -9.31 4.77 -26.96
CA ARG A 398 -10.47 3.87 -27.12
C ARG A 398 -11.04 3.88 -28.54
N PRO A 399 -11.70 2.80 -28.97
CA PRO A 399 -11.68 1.46 -28.37
C PRO A 399 -10.46 0.64 -28.82
N ARG A 400 -9.65 1.18 -29.74
CA ARG A 400 -8.61 0.45 -30.48
C ARG A 400 -7.52 -0.15 -29.60
N TYR A 401 -7.02 0.61 -28.62
CA TYR A 401 -5.91 0.15 -27.75
C TYR A 401 -6.39 -0.29 -26.37
N VAL A 402 -7.52 0.28 -25.92
CA VAL A 402 -8.16 -0.12 -24.66
C VAL A 402 -9.67 -0.18 -24.88
N ARG A 403 -10.31 -1.29 -24.50
CA ARG A 403 -11.76 -1.48 -24.65
C ARG A 403 -12.55 -0.42 -23.87
N ARG A 404 -12.16 -0.18 -22.62
CA ARG A 404 -12.76 0.81 -21.71
C ARG A 404 -11.67 1.43 -20.86
N LEU A 405 -11.78 2.72 -20.56
CA LEU A 405 -10.87 3.36 -19.62
C LEU A 405 -11.16 2.78 -18.22
N PRO A 406 -10.17 2.23 -17.52
CA PRO A 406 -10.37 1.73 -16.18
C PRO A 406 -10.66 2.91 -15.24
N VAL A 407 -11.57 2.69 -14.30
CA VAL A 407 -11.83 3.63 -13.21
C VAL A 407 -10.69 3.50 -12.21
N ASP A 408 -10.20 4.63 -11.70
CA ASP A 408 -9.21 4.65 -10.63
C ASP A 408 -9.84 4.10 -9.32
N PRO A 409 -9.38 2.96 -8.80
CA PRO A 409 -9.92 2.37 -7.58
C PRO A 409 -9.65 3.19 -6.30
N LEU A 410 -8.59 4.00 -6.28
CA LEU A 410 -8.25 4.86 -5.15
C LEU A 410 -8.97 6.21 -5.20
N ALA A 411 -9.40 6.63 -6.40
CA ALA A 411 -10.17 7.85 -6.54
C ALA A 411 -11.48 7.78 -5.74
N PRO A 412 -12.00 8.90 -5.23
CA PRO A 412 -13.29 8.95 -4.54
C PRO A 412 -14.49 8.56 -5.41
N ALA A 413 -15.52 7.97 -4.77
CA ALA A 413 -16.75 7.51 -5.43
C ALA A 413 -17.50 8.59 -6.21
N GLN A 414 -17.50 9.83 -5.73
CA GLN A 414 -18.17 10.93 -6.43
C GLN A 414 -17.43 11.34 -7.71
N LEU A 415 -16.13 11.04 -7.80
CA LEU A 415 -15.32 11.39 -8.95
C LEU A 415 -15.38 10.27 -10.01
N ARG A 416 -15.32 8.97 -9.64
CA ARG A 416 -15.27 7.81 -10.57
C ARG A 416 -14.51 8.14 -11.87
N GLN A 417 -13.36 8.78 -11.71
CA GLN A 417 -12.57 9.24 -12.83
C GLN A 417 -11.65 8.12 -13.28
N PRO A 418 -11.27 8.09 -14.56
CA PRO A 418 -10.05 7.42 -14.96
C PRO A 418 -8.86 7.96 -14.17
N VAL A 419 -7.76 7.21 -14.20
CA VAL A 419 -6.46 7.72 -13.74
C VAL A 419 -6.13 9.05 -14.43
N GLN A 420 -5.46 9.95 -13.71
CA GLN A 420 -5.10 11.26 -14.23
C GLN A 420 -4.00 11.13 -15.29
N PHE A 421 -4.09 11.95 -16.33
CA PHE A 421 -3.18 11.92 -17.48
C PHE A 421 -2.80 13.34 -17.89
N PHE A 422 -1.51 13.55 -18.14
CA PHE A 422 -1.04 14.75 -18.82
C PHE A 422 0.30 14.50 -19.52
N VAL A 423 0.62 15.34 -20.50
CA VAL A 423 1.95 15.45 -21.12
C VAL A 423 2.64 16.67 -20.53
N PRO A 424 3.81 16.52 -19.88
CA PRO A 424 4.60 17.63 -19.36
C PRO A 424 4.85 18.70 -20.40
N VAL A 425 5.03 19.93 -19.95
CA VAL A 425 5.07 21.13 -20.79
C VAL A 425 3.72 21.36 -21.50
N ARG A 426 3.32 20.51 -22.45
CA ARG A 426 2.13 20.65 -23.31
C ARG A 426 0.86 21.02 -22.56
N ASP A 427 0.52 20.25 -21.53
CA ASP A 427 -0.78 20.35 -20.84
C ASP A 427 -0.75 21.25 -19.60
N GLN A 428 0.46 21.68 -19.17
CA GLN A 428 0.60 22.52 -18.00
C GLN A 428 0.08 23.93 -18.24
N ARG A 429 -0.67 24.45 -17.27
CA ARG A 429 -1.07 25.87 -17.24
C ARG A 429 0.16 26.73 -17.05
N ARG A 430 0.35 27.69 -17.96
CA ARG A 430 1.47 28.62 -17.97
C ARG A 430 0.95 30.04 -18.14
N GLY A 431 1.62 31.00 -17.52
CA GLY A 431 1.32 32.42 -17.74
C GLY A 431 1.61 32.82 -19.21
N PRO A 432 0.99 33.90 -19.73
CA PRO A 432 1.18 34.32 -21.13
C PRO A 432 2.64 34.63 -21.52
N ARG A 433 3.51 34.88 -20.54
CA ARG A 433 4.94 35.19 -20.71
C ARG A 433 5.86 34.15 -20.06
N GLU A 434 5.29 33.10 -19.47
CA GLU A 434 6.08 32.06 -18.82
C GLU A 434 6.64 31.12 -19.89
N LEU A 435 7.96 30.95 -19.89
CA LEU A 435 8.61 30.02 -20.81
C LEU A 435 8.21 28.57 -20.47
N PRO A 436 8.08 27.70 -21.49
CA PRO A 436 7.99 26.25 -21.28
C PRO A 436 9.08 25.77 -20.32
N LYS A 437 8.70 25.10 -19.24
CA LYS A 437 9.63 24.50 -18.27
C LYS A 437 9.26 23.03 -18.05
N PRO A 438 10.24 22.14 -17.84
CA PRO A 438 9.98 20.74 -17.48
C PRO A 438 9.06 20.60 -16.28
N HIS A 439 8.28 19.52 -16.24
CA HIS A 439 7.52 19.14 -15.06
C HIS A 439 8.40 18.39 -14.09
N ARG A 440 8.60 18.94 -12.90
CA ARG A 440 9.35 18.26 -11.85
C ARG A 440 8.46 17.37 -11.01
N ILE A 441 8.75 16.08 -10.99
CA ILE A 441 8.21 15.11 -10.04
C ILE A 441 9.22 14.95 -8.91
N VAL A 442 8.75 15.03 -7.66
CA VAL A 442 9.54 14.68 -6.48
C VAL A 442 9.16 13.29 -6.03
N VAL A 443 10.07 12.33 -6.19
CA VAL A 443 9.90 10.97 -5.69
C VAL A 443 10.30 10.94 -4.22
N THR A 444 9.40 10.49 -3.36
CA THR A 444 9.55 10.41 -1.89
C THR A 444 9.45 8.97 -1.41
N GLY A 445 10.46 8.53 -0.68
CA GLY A 445 10.57 7.17 -0.13
C GLY A 445 11.71 6.39 -0.78
N SER A 446 12.06 5.25 -0.19
CA SER A 446 13.09 4.35 -0.73
C SER A 446 12.51 3.28 -1.65
N LEU A 447 13.37 2.68 -2.46
CA LEU A 447 13.00 1.51 -3.26
C LEU A 447 12.52 0.35 -2.39
N ALA A 448 13.13 0.13 -1.21
CA ALA A 448 12.68 -0.88 -0.27
C ALA A 448 11.23 -0.61 0.17
N GLN A 449 10.87 0.64 0.47
CA GLN A 449 9.49 1.01 0.81
C GLN A 449 8.50 0.84 -0.36
N GLU A 450 8.99 1.01 -1.60
CA GLU A 450 8.21 0.76 -2.83
C GLU A 450 8.05 -0.73 -3.13
N LEU A 451 8.94 -1.59 -2.62
CA LEU A 451 8.88 -3.05 -2.76
C LEU A 451 8.17 -3.71 -1.58
N GLU A 452 8.20 -3.10 -0.40
CA GLU A 452 7.47 -3.52 0.79
C GLU A 452 6.00 -3.04 0.81
N ALA A 453 5.12 -3.85 1.39
CA ALA A 453 3.78 -3.43 1.76
C ALA A 453 3.86 -2.57 3.02
N GLN A 454 4.10 -1.26 2.90
CA GLN A 454 4.00 -0.40 4.07
C GLN A 454 2.57 -0.39 4.61
N PRO A 455 2.33 -0.78 5.88
CA PRO A 455 1.05 -0.57 6.52
C PRO A 455 0.90 0.92 6.83
N SER A 456 -0.04 1.61 6.19
CA SER A 456 -0.61 2.92 6.62
C SER A 456 -1.46 3.61 5.55
N MET A 457 -1.52 3.16 4.28
CA MET A 457 -2.32 3.88 3.28
C MET A 457 -3.80 3.65 3.49
N LEU A 458 -4.25 2.45 3.84
CA LEU A 458 -5.68 2.22 4.07
C LEU A 458 -6.17 3.02 5.28
N GLU A 459 -5.36 3.17 6.32
CA GLU A 459 -5.66 4.05 7.46
C GLU A 459 -5.65 5.54 7.07
N ALA A 460 -4.64 5.99 6.30
CA ALA A 460 -4.60 7.36 5.80
C ALA A 460 -5.76 7.67 4.84
N TRP A 461 -6.14 6.72 3.99
CA TRP A 461 -7.25 6.84 3.06
C TRP A 461 -8.61 6.72 3.77
N ARG A 462 -8.75 5.85 4.78
CA ARG A 462 -9.93 5.83 5.67
C ARG A 462 -10.08 7.17 6.35
N ARG A 463 -9.00 7.70 6.94
CA ARG A 463 -8.99 9.05 7.50
C ARG A 463 -9.42 10.06 6.45
N SER A 464 -8.87 10.02 5.23
CA SER A 464 -9.24 10.92 4.12
C SER A 464 -10.72 10.83 3.70
N LEU A 465 -11.32 9.65 3.81
CA LEU A 465 -12.75 9.42 3.60
C LEU A 465 -13.62 9.82 4.79
N GLU A 466 -13.13 9.68 6.03
CA GLU A 466 -13.80 10.21 7.21
C GLU A 466 -13.93 11.73 7.13
N ILE A 467 -12.91 12.41 6.56
CA ILE A 467 -12.97 13.85 6.24
C ILE A 467 -14.20 14.17 5.40
N LYS A 468 -14.42 13.40 4.33
CA LYS A 468 -15.59 13.56 3.45
C LYS A 468 -16.89 13.16 4.16
N GLN A 469 -16.84 12.21 5.07
CA GLN A 469 -18.01 11.84 5.87
C GLN A 469 -18.39 12.95 6.86
N VAL A 470 -17.45 13.73 7.38
CA VAL A 470 -17.75 14.97 8.12
C VAL A 470 -18.45 16.01 7.22
N GLU A 471 -18.19 16.03 5.91
CA GLU A 471 -18.95 16.88 4.97
C GLU A 471 -20.41 16.45 4.86
N GLU A 472 -20.70 15.14 4.93
CA GLU A 472 -22.00 14.56 4.56
C GLU A 472 -22.86 14.08 5.76
N ASP A 473 -22.27 13.77 6.92
CA ASP A 473 -22.93 13.13 8.08
C ASP A 473 -23.02 14.07 9.30
N ASP A 474 -24.24 14.43 9.68
CA ASP A 474 -24.55 15.30 10.82
C ASP A 474 -24.10 14.76 12.18
N GLN A 475 -24.07 13.44 12.38
CA GLN A 475 -23.72 12.83 13.66
C GLN A 475 -22.20 12.81 13.85
N ALA A 476 -21.45 12.43 12.81
CA ALA A 476 -19.99 12.51 12.80
C ALA A 476 -19.52 13.96 12.96
N PHE A 477 -20.16 14.90 12.25
CA PHE A 477 -19.90 16.33 12.40
C PHE A 477 -20.15 16.81 13.85
N ARG A 478 -21.27 16.43 14.48
CA ARG A 478 -21.57 16.80 15.87
C ARG A 478 -20.51 16.27 16.85
N ALA A 479 -20.03 15.05 16.66
CA ALA A 479 -18.99 14.46 17.50
C ALA A 479 -17.63 15.20 17.37
N ARG A 480 -17.28 15.65 16.15
CA ARG A 480 -16.01 16.36 15.87
C ARG A 480 -16.07 17.87 16.02
N ARG A 481 -17.26 18.46 16.14
CA ARG A 481 -17.49 19.90 16.30
C ARG A 481 -16.70 20.50 17.48
N SER A 482 -16.54 19.76 18.57
CA SER A 482 -15.77 20.19 19.74
C SER A 482 -14.28 20.35 19.43
N GLN A 483 -13.70 19.49 18.59
CA GLN A 483 -12.28 19.56 18.20
C GLN A 483 -12.00 20.78 17.29
N ALA A 484 -12.84 21.02 16.27
CA ALA A 484 -12.74 22.24 15.46
C ALA A 484 -12.93 23.52 16.29
N THR A 485 -13.84 23.45 17.26
CA THR A 485 -14.08 24.53 18.22
C THR A 485 -12.82 24.86 19.00
N LEU A 486 -12.16 23.85 19.57
CA LEU A 486 -10.92 24.02 20.32
C LEU A 486 -9.80 24.57 19.44
N LEU A 487 -9.66 24.06 18.20
CA LEU A 487 -8.68 24.55 17.23
C LEU A 487 -8.90 26.04 16.92
N LEU A 488 -10.13 26.46 16.61
CA LEU A 488 -10.44 27.86 16.31
C LEU A 488 -10.25 28.78 17.50
N GLN A 489 -10.59 28.32 18.71
CA GLN A 489 -10.35 29.08 19.94
C GLN A 489 -8.85 29.25 20.20
N ALA A 490 -8.04 28.20 19.99
CA ALA A 490 -6.59 28.27 20.11
C ALA A 490 -6.00 29.27 19.09
N LEU A 491 -6.37 29.16 17.81
CA LEU A 491 -5.90 30.09 16.77
C LEU A 491 -6.26 31.56 17.08
N ALA A 492 -7.47 31.80 17.59
CA ALA A 492 -7.91 33.13 17.99
C ALA A 492 -7.17 33.66 19.22
N ALA A 493 -6.91 32.80 20.22
CA ALA A 493 -6.15 33.17 21.41
C ALA A 493 -4.70 33.57 21.05
N LEU A 494 -4.14 32.93 20.02
CA LEU A 494 -2.84 33.25 19.45
C LEU A 494 -2.83 34.50 18.55
N GLY A 495 -4.00 35.12 18.30
CA GLY A 495 -4.09 36.27 17.40
C GLY A 495 -3.74 35.94 15.95
N VAL A 496 -3.85 34.67 15.56
CA VAL A 496 -3.58 34.21 14.20
C VAL A 496 -4.70 34.69 13.28
N THR A 497 -4.33 35.42 12.24
CA THR A 497 -5.15 35.90 11.14
C THR A 497 -4.56 35.38 9.83
N VAL A 498 -5.32 35.41 8.74
CA VAL A 498 -4.81 35.00 7.42
C VAL A 498 -3.57 35.81 7.02
N ASP A 499 -3.52 37.09 7.39
CA ASP A 499 -2.46 38.02 6.99
C ASP A 499 -1.19 37.91 7.84
N ASN A 500 -1.30 37.49 9.10
CA ASN A 500 -0.17 37.40 10.03
C ASN A 500 0.21 35.96 10.43
N ALA A 501 -0.49 34.93 9.91
CA ALA A 501 -0.31 33.55 10.35
C ALA A 501 1.15 33.08 10.26
N GLN A 502 1.83 33.36 9.15
CA GLN A 502 3.24 32.99 8.98
C GLN A 502 4.14 33.68 10.01
N THR A 503 3.90 34.96 10.29
CA THR A 503 4.67 35.73 11.28
C THR A 503 4.42 35.22 12.70
N VAL A 504 3.15 35.05 13.08
CA VAL A 504 2.78 34.59 14.43
C VAL A 504 3.33 33.19 14.70
N LEU A 505 3.16 32.27 13.74
CA LEU A 505 3.65 30.89 13.85
C LEU A 505 5.18 30.78 13.81
N ALA A 506 5.90 31.79 13.31
CA ALA A 506 7.36 31.80 13.29
C ALA A 506 7.97 32.47 14.55
N THR A 507 7.29 33.45 15.14
CA THR A 507 7.91 34.38 16.12
C THR A 507 7.50 34.08 17.57
N ASP A 508 6.35 33.45 17.82
CA ASP A 508 5.79 33.24 19.16
C ASP A 508 5.53 31.75 19.48
N LEU A 509 6.42 30.86 19.01
CA LEU A 509 6.26 29.41 19.15
C LEU A 509 6.21 28.93 20.61
N GLY A 510 6.96 29.56 21.51
CA GLY A 510 6.99 29.16 22.93
C GLY A 510 5.64 29.34 23.61
N LYS A 511 5.06 30.54 23.51
CA LYS A 511 3.75 30.85 24.06
C LYS A 511 2.63 30.10 23.34
N ALA A 512 2.76 29.92 22.02
CA ALA A 512 1.81 29.13 21.25
C ALA A 512 1.80 27.66 21.67
N ARG A 513 2.99 27.08 21.92
CA ARG A 513 3.12 25.72 22.44
C ARG A 513 2.47 25.56 23.80
N GLU A 514 2.76 26.45 24.74
CA GLU A 514 2.16 26.39 26.09
C GLU A 514 0.63 26.48 26.04
N GLN A 515 0.10 27.44 25.28
CA GLN A 515 -1.35 27.63 25.16
C GLN A 515 -2.05 26.48 24.45
N LEU A 516 -1.43 25.88 23.42
CA LEU A 516 -1.96 24.69 22.75
C LEU A 516 -1.86 23.45 23.64
N ALA A 517 -0.75 23.27 24.37
CA ALA A 517 -0.58 22.17 25.31
C ALA A 517 -1.67 22.19 26.38
N GLU A 518 -1.91 23.36 26.98
CA GLU A 518 -2.95 23.58 27.97
C GLU A 518 -4.35 23.35 27.39
N ALA A 519 -4.63 23.91 26.21
CA ALA A 519 -5.95 23.81 25.58
C ALA A 519 -6.30 22.39 25.12
N LEU A 520 -5.31 21.62 24.66
CA LEU A 520 -5.51 20.27 24.11
C LEU A 520 -5.27 19.16 25.15
N GLY A 521 -4.68 19.48 26.31
CA GLY A 521 -4.20 18.48 27.26
C GLY A 521 -3.14 17.56 26.62
N ALA A 522 -2.34 18.12 25.73
CA ALA A 522 -1.47 17.38 24.81
C ALA A 522 0.00 17.48 25.24
N ASP A 523 0.78 16.44 24.94
CA ASP A 523 2.23 16.47 25.14
C ASP A 523 2.95 17.36 24.09
N ALA A 524 4.24 17.61 24.30
CA ALA A 524 5.03 18.48 23.41
C ALA A 524 5.06 17.99 21.95
N ALA A 525 5.08 16.68 21.71
CA ALA A 525 5.12 16.12 20.36
C ALA A 525 3.75 16.29 19.66
N GLN A 526 2.65 16.10 20.37
CA GLN A 526 1.30 16.34 19.89
C GLN A 526 1.06 17.82 19.58
N VAL A 527 1.61 18.73 20.39
CA VAL A 527 1.53 20.18 20.15
C VAL A 527 2.34 20.59 18.93
N ASP A 528 3.55 20.05 18.76
CA ASP A 528 4.39 20.30 17.58
C ASP A 528 3.72 19.81 16.30
N PHE A 529 3.09 18.63 16.36
CA PHE A 529 2.26 18.13 15.27
C PHE A 529 1.11 19.10 14.96
N ALA A 530 0.36 19.53 15.97
CA ALA A 530 -0.77 20.46 15.79
C ALA A 530 -0.33 21.81 15.18
N LEU A 531 0.81 22.35 15.61
CA LEU A 531 1.38 23.58 15.06
C LEU A 531 1.75 23.43 13.59
N GLU A 532 2.35 22.30 13.20
CA GLU A 532 2.69 22.01 11.81
C GLU A 532 1.43 21.82 10.95
N VAL A 533 0.36 21.24 11.51
CA VAL A 533 -0.95 21.14 10.85
C VAL A 533 -1.53 22.54 10.61
N VAL A 534 -1.52 23.40 11.62
CA VAL A 534 -1.94 24.79 11.50
C VAL A 534 -1.12 25.53 10.43
N ARG A 535 0.20 25.36 10.44
CA ARG A 535 1.07 25.96 9.42
C ARG A 535 0.65 25.53 8.02
N THR A 536 0.49 24.22 7.82
CA THR A 536 0.06 23.61 6.55
C THR A 536 -1.30 24.16 6.10
N LEU A 537 -2.26 24.33 7.02
CA LEU A 537 -3.57 24.91 6.71
C LEU A 537 -3.47 26.33 6.16
N PHE A 538 -2.67 27.20 6.78
CA PHE A 538 -2.53 28.59 6.35
C PHE A 538 -1.66 28.75 5.09
N THR A 539 -0.71 27.84 4.84
CA THR A 539 0.17 27.91 3.66
C THR A 539 -0.48 27.30 2.42
N GLU A 540 -1.14 26.15 2.56
CA GLU A 540 -1.49 25.28 1.43
C GLU A 540 -2.99 25.19 1.17
N SER A 541 -3.86 25.46 2.17
CA SER A 541 -5.30 25.36 2.00
C SER A 541 -5.97 26.72 1.76
N GLU A 542 -6.26 27.03 0.49
CA GLU A 542 -7.13 28.17 0.13
C GLU A 542 -8.56 28.03 0.70
N PRO A 543 -9.22 26.86 0.66
CA PRO A 543 -10.55 26.68 1.26
C PRO A 543 -10.55 26.98 2.76
N PHE A 544 -9.54 26.51 3.51
CA PHE A 544 -9.40 26.81 4.93
C PHE A 544 -9.24 28.32 5.17
N ARG A 545 -8.34 28.99 4.43
CA ARG A 545 -8.13 30.44 4.58
C ARG A 545 -9.40 31.24 4.35
N LYS A 546 -10.20 30.87 3.35
CA LYS A 546 -11.51 31.50 3.07
C LYS A 546 -12.52 31.24 4.19
N ALA A 547 -12.59 30.01 4.69
CA ALA A 547 -13.48 29.65 5.78
C ALA A 547 -13.08 30.37 7.09
N TYR A 548 -11.79 30.35 7.44
CA TYR A 548 -11.24 30.98 8.63
C TYR A 548 -11.40 32.51 8.60
N SER A 549 -11.13 33.17 7.47
CA SER A 549 -11.32 34.63 7.37
C SER A 549 -12.79 35.03 7.57
N SER A 550 -13.73 34.25 7.02
CA SER A 550 -15.17 34.44 7.27
C SER A 550 -15.52 34.32 8.75
N VAL A 551 -14.95 33.35 9.46
CA VAL A 551 -15.12 33.20 10.93
C VAL A 551 -14.57 34.42 11.67
N VAL A 552 -13.35 34.85 11.37
CA VAL A 552 -12.69 35.98 12.04
C VAL A 552 -13.45 37.29 11.80
N GLN A 553 -13.87 37.57 10.56
CA GLN A 553 -14.62 38.78 10.21
C GLN A 553 -15.96 38.86 10.96
N ARG A 554 -16.68 37.75 11.10
CA ARG A 554 -17.97 37.70 11.80
C ARG A 554 -17.86 37.78 13.33
N SER A 555 -16.70 37.43 13.87
CA SER A 555 -16.49 37.38 15.31
C SER A 555 -16.21 38.74 15.95
N GLY A 556 -15.79 39.74 15.15
CA GLY A 556 -15.27 41.00 15.67
C GLY A 556 -13.97 40.81 16.46
N ARG A 557 -13.30 41.90 16.87
CA ARG A 557 -12.01 41.87 17.61
C ARG A 557 -12.08 41.24 19.02
N GLY A 558 -13.12 40.47 19.36
CA GLY A 558 -13.29 39.89 20.68
C GLY A 558 -14.03 38.56 20.65
N ARG A 559 -13.29 37.47 20.94
CA ARG A 559 -13.71 36.06 21.12
C ARG A 559 -14.65 35.51 20.04
N ILE A 560 -14.17 34.54 19.27
CA ILE A 560 -14.99 33.78 18.30
C ILE A 560 -16.21 33.17 19.04
N ARG A 561 -17.41 33.69 18.74
CA ARG A 561 -18.67 33.13 19.22
C ARG A 561 -19.11 32.03 18.27
N LEU A 562 -18.74 30.80 18.60
CA LEU A 562 -18.90 29.62 17.74
C LEU A 562 -20.34 29.25 17.41
N ASN A 563 -21.30 29.67 18.24
CA ASN A 563 -22.73 29.54 17.92
C ASN A 563 -23.17 30.42 16.72
N ARG A 564 -22.29 31.29 16.21
CA ARG A 564 -22.51 32.11 15.01
C ARG A 564 -21.73 31.63 13.79
N VAL A 565 -20.91 30.59 13.91
CA VAL A 565 -20.28 29.97 12.74
C VAL A 565 -21.26 28.97 12.16
N ASP A 566 -21.59 29.14 10.88
CA ASP A 566 -22.46 28.20 10.19
C ASP A 566 -21.79 26.83 10.06
N ASP A 567 -22.58 25.77 10.14
CA ASP A 567 -22.10 24.39 10.12
C ASP A 567 -21.33 24.07 8.83
N ARG A 568 -21.67 24.72 7.70
CA ARG A 568 -20.92 24.56 6.44
C ARG A 568 -19.47 25.05 6.58
N THR A 569 -19.26 26.21 7.17
CA THR A 569 -17.92 26.76 7.43
C THR A 569 -17.13 25.88 8.40
N LEU A 570 -17.77 25.37 9.46
CA LEU A 570 -17.13 24.43 10.39
C LEU A 570 -16.76 23.10 9.73
N ARG A 571 -17.61 22.57 8.84
CA ARG A 571 -17.29 21.37 8.05
C ARG A 571 -16.08 21.60 7.17
N THR A 572 -16.03 22.70 6.42
CA THR A 572 -14.84 23.05 5.61
C THR A 572 -13.58 23.12 6.48
N ILE A 573 -13.65 23.72 7.67
CA ILE A 573 -12.50 23.81 8.58
C ILE A 573 -12.04 22.43 9.06
N LEU A 574 -12.95 21.57 9.52
CA LEU A 574 -12.63 20.21 9.94
C LEU A 574 -12.01 19.40 8.80
N VAL A 575 -12.59 19.53 7.62
CA VAL A 575 -12.16 18.82 6.42
C VAL A 575 -10.71 19.14 6.09
N GLU A 576 -10.42 20.44 6.01
CA GLU A 576 -9.08 20.89 5.69
C GLU A 576 -8.10 20.56 6.81
N ALA A 577 -8.50 20.65 8.09
CA ALA A 577 -7.66 20.30 9.24
C ALA A 577 -7.22 18.84 9.23
N GLU A 578 -8.13 17.92 8.93
CA GLU A 578 -7.79 16.50 8.80
C GLU A 578 -6.89 16.25 7.58
N ARG A 579 -7.10 16.97 6.46
CA ARG A 579 -6.20 16.91 5.28
C ARG A 579 -4.79 17.35 5.65
N ALA A 580 -4.67 18.49 6.31
CA ALA A 580 -3.39 19.00 6.79
C ALA A 580 -2.74 18.02 7.78
N ALA A 581 -3.49 17.41 8.70
CA ALA A 581 -2.97 16.39 9.62
C ALA A 581 -2.35 15.18 8.88
N MET A 582 -3.01 14.66 7.86
CA MET A 582 -2.45 13.56 7.05
C MET A 582 -1.17 13.99 6.31
N THR A 583 -1.19 15.19 5.72
CA THR A 583 -0.01 15.76 5.04
C THR A 583 1.17 15.90 6.00
N VAL A 584 0.95 16.38 7.23
CA VAL A 584 1.99 16.53 8.25
C VAL A 584 2.50 15.18 8.73
N GLN A 585 1.61 14.22 9.01
CA GLN A 585 2.01 12.88 9.43
C GLN A 585 2.91 12.22 8.38
N ARG A 586 2.58 12.38 7.09
CA ARG A 586 3.43 11.88 6.00
C ARG A 586 4.71 12.67 5.82
N ARG A 587 4.70 14.00 5.94
CA ARG A 587 5.94 14.79 5.93
C ARG A 587 6.88 14.35 7.03
N SER A 588 6.35 14.08 8.22
CA SER A 588 7.12 13.53 9.34
C SER A 588 7.65 12.13 9.02
N ALA A 589 6.83 11.25 8.44
CA ALA A 589 7.29 9.92 7.99
C ALA A 589 8.28 9.98 6.82
N ALA A 590 8.20 11.01 5.98
CA ALA A 590 9.10 11.28 4.87
C ALA A 590 10.34 12.06 5.30
N GLN A 591 10.37 12.62 6.51
CA GLN A 591 11.50 13.37 7.02
C GLN A 591 12.65 12.40 7.26
N GLY A 592 13.76 12.61 6.55
CA GLY A 592 14.88 11.66 6.50
C GLY A 592 14.69 10.49 5.53
N ALA A 593 13.52 10.36 4.88
CA ALA A 593 13.38 9.43 3.76
C ALA A 593 14.12 9.99 2.53
N PRO A 594 14.71 9.12 1.69
CA PRO A 594 15.39 9.57 0.49
C PRO A 594 14.38 10.24 -0.47
N ARG A 595 14.78 11.38 -1.03
CA ARG A 595 13.99 12.15 -1.99
C ARG A 595 14.84 12.55 -3.19
N PHE A 596 14.26 12.55 -4.38
CA PHE A 596 14.93 13.04 -5.57
C PHE A 596 13.92 13.62 -6.57
N GLY A 597 14.37 14.62 -7.32
CA GLY A 597 13.61 15.22 -8.40
C GLY A 597 13.91 14.57 -9.74
N VAL A 598 12.88 14.38 -10.56
CA VAL A 598 12.98 14.03 -11.97
C VAL A 598 12.25 15.11 -12.77
N ASP A 599 12.97 15.69 -13.73
CA ASP A 599 12.39 16.65 -14.66
C ASP A 599 11.94 15.92 -15.92
N LEU A 600 10.65 16.04 -16.24
CA LEU A 600 10.02 15.42 -17.41
C LEU A 600 9.65 16.48 -18.43
N ASP A 601 9.78 16.17 -19.71
CA ASP A 601 9.50 17.09 -20.82
C ASP A 601 8.35 16.58 -21.72
N GLU A 602 8.13 17.25 -22.86
CA GLU A 602 7.05 16.90 -23.78
C GLU A 602 7.21 15.54 -24.47
N SER A 603 8.40 14.94 -24.38
CA SER A 603 8.67 13.58 -24.85
C SER A 603 8.13 12.51 -23.91
N ASP A 604 7.72 12.89 -22.69
CA ASP A 604 7.14 12.01 -21.68
C ASP A 604 5.61 12.15 -21.60
N PHE A 605 4.98 11.22 -20.89
CA PHE A 605 3.64 11.42 -20.33
C PHE A 605 3.63 10.99 -18.87
N VAL A 606 2.65 11.47 -18.13
CA VAL A 606 2.47 11.11 -16.73
C VAL A 606 1.09 10.50 -16.54
N LEU A 607 1.06 9.36 -15.86
CA LEU A 607 -0.15 8.78 -15.29
C LEU A 607 0.00 8.68 -13.79
N TYR A 608 -1.04 9.11 -13.07
CA TYR A 608 -1.08 8.98 -11.62
C TYR A 608 -2.51 8.75 -11.14
N SER A 609 -2.63 8.10 -10.00
CA SER A 609 -3.85 8.06 -9.22
C SER A 609 -3.79 9.17 -8.19
N VAL A 610 -4.92 9.87 -8.00
CA VAL A 610 -5.05 10.86 -6.93
C VAL A 610 -4.92 10.10 -5.62
N GLY A 611 -3.85 10.38 -4.88
CA GLY A 611 -3.58 9.61 -3.67
C GLY A 611 -4.47 10.05 -2.52
N PHE A 612 -3.99 9.89 -1.30
CA PHE A 612 -4.79 10.02 -0.08
C PHE A 612 -5.24 11.45 0.23
N ASP A 613 -4.56 12.48 -0.28
CA ASP A 613 -5.00 13.87 -0.12
C ASP A 613 -6.20 14.22 -1.02
N LEU A 614 -6.52 13.31 -1.96
CA LEU A 614 -7.60 13.41 -2.93
C LEU A 614 -7.46 14.62 -3.85
N GLN A 615 -6.25 15.17 -3.99
CA GLN A 615 -5.95 16.31 -4.84
C GLN A 615 -5.29 15.87 -6.14
N ALA A 616 -5.66 16.54 -7.23
CA ALA A 616 -5.02 16.33 -8.53
C ALA A 616 -3.80 17.26 -8.65
N ASP A 617 -2.74 16.98 -7.89
CA ASP A 617 -1.55 17.82 -7.77
C ASP A 617 -0.50 17.56 -8.86
N TRP A 618 -0.93 16.99 -9.99
CA TRP A 618 -0.11 16.69 -11.16
C TRP A 618 1.11 15.82 -10.82
N ALA A 619 1.00 14.91 -9.84
CA ALA A 619 2.10 14.06 -9.38
C ALA A 619 3.36 14.85 -8.99
N ARG A 620 3.22 16.08 -8.45
CA ARG A 620 4.38 16.87 -7.99
C ARG A 620 5.15 16.18 -6.86
N SER A 621 4.46 15.42 -6.02
CA SER A 621 5.05 14.54 -5.02
C SER A 621 4.47 13.14 -5.19
N ALA A 622 5.33 12.17 -5.47
CA ALA A 622 4.91 10.81 -5.78
C ALA A 622 5.80 9.77 -5.09
N GLY A 623 5.33 8.53 -5.00
CA GLY A 623 6.05 7.41 -4.41
C GLY A 623 5.41 6.89 -3.13
N PRO A 624 6.05 5.94 -2.42
CA PRO A 624 5.47 5.29 -1.23
C PRO A 624 4.96 6.28 -0.18
N LEU A 625 5.66 7.41 -0.04
CA LEU A 625 5.33 8.48 0.91
C LEU A 625 4.80 9.75 0.22
N GLY A 626 4.67 9.75 -1.11
CA GLY A 626 4.23 10.91 -1.89
C GLY A 626 2.74 11.12 -1.81
N SER A 627 2.24 12.31 -2.18
CA SER A 627 0.80 12.64 -2.17
C SER A 627 0.02 11.77 -3.15
N ASP A 628 0.59 11.56 -4.34
CA ASP A 628 -0.01 10.80 -5.44
C ASP A 628 0.65 9.42 -5.63
N GLU A 629 -0.11 8.44 -6.12
CA GLU A 629 0.42 7.15 -6.57
C GLU A 629 0.79 7.28 -8.05
N LEU A 630 2.09 7.34 -8.34
CA LEU A 630 2.59 7.42 -9.72
C LEU A 630 2.48 6.06 -10.42
N LEU A 631 1.82 6.06 -11.57
CA LEU A 631 1.57 4.87 -12.38
C LEU A 631 2.46 4.83 -13.63
N TRP A 632 2.79 6.00 -14.18
CA TRP A 632 3.77 6.18 -15.26
C TRP A 632 4.43 7.57 -15.17
N PRO A 633 5.76 7.71 -15.34
CA PRO A 633 6.74 6.64 -15.49
C PRO A 633 6.77 5.68 -14.31
N PRO A 634 7.18 4.41 -14.49
CA PRO A 634 7.22 3.45 -13.39
C PRO A 634 8.22 3.90 -12.32
N LEU A 635 7.82 3.89 -11.04
CA LEU A 635 8.71 4.27 -9.93
C LEU A 635 10.03 3.49 -9.96
N LEU A 636 9.97 2.21 -10.32
CA LEU A 636 11.13 1.35 -10.48
C LEU A 636 12.15 1.92 -11.47
N SER A 637 11.69 2.44 -12.60
CA SER A 637 12.55 3.07 -13.60
C SER A 637 13.19 4.35 -13.09
N LEU A 638 12.46 5.14 -12.30
CA LEU A 638 12.98 6.38 -11.72
C LEU A 638 14.04 6.10 -10.65
N TYR A 639 13.85 5.09 -9.80
CA TYR A 639 14.89 4.63 -8.88
C TYR A 639 16.12 4.13 -9.64
N ARG A 640 15.94 3.30 -10.66
CA ARG A 640 17.06 2.83 -11.50
C ARG A 640 17.78 4.00 -12.17
N GLN A 641 17.06 4.97 -12.74
CA GLN A 641 17.65 6.15 -13.34
C GLN A 641 18.48 6.95 -12.33
N ARG A 642 17.97 7.15 -11.11
CA ARG A 642 18.74 7.79 -10.03
C ARG A 642 20.04 7.05 -9.74
N HIS A 643 19.96 5.72 -9.59
CA HIS A 643 21.12 4.89 -9.26
C HIS A 643 22.15 4.82 -10.39
N LEU A 644 21.72 4.75 -11.65
CA LEU A 644 22.62 4.59 -12.81
C LEU A 644 23.09 5.91 -13.41
N ARG A 645 22.33 6.98 -13.24
CA ARG A 645 22.59 8.30 -13.83
C ARG A 645 22.39 9.40 -12.77
N PRO A 646 23.22 9.46 -11.73
CA PRO A 646 23.05 10.42 -10.63
C PRO A 646 22.99 11.88 -11.09
N GLY A 647 23.56 12.23 -12.24
CA GLY A 647 23.48 13.58 -12.83
C GLY A 647 22.15 13.95 -13.50
N THR A 648 21.23 12.98 -13.72
CA THR A 648 19.90 13.24 -14.29
C THR A 648 18.82 13.46 -13.24
N THR A 649 19.16 13.24 -11.97
CA THR A 649 18.27 13.44 -10.83
C THR A 649 18.84 14.50 -9.92
N VAL A 650 18.00 15.43 -9.48
CA VAL A 650 18.44 16.48 -8.56
C VAL A 650 18.11 16.03 -7.15
N GLU A 651 19.14 15.75 -6.34
CA GLU A 651 18.94 15.56 -4.90
C GLU A 651 18.33 16.82 -4.32
N ILE A 652 17.25 16.63 -3.57
CA ILE A 652 16.59 17.73 -2.90
C ILE A 652 17.21 17.77 -1.51
N GLU A 653 18.27 18.56 -1.36
CA GLU A 653 18.73 18.92 -0.02
C GLU A 653 17.56 19.61 0.68
N GLU A 654 17.08 19.00 1.77
CA GLU A 654 16.18 19.68 2.68
C GLU A 654 16.96 20.82 3.31
N LYS A 655 16.80 22.03 2.76
CA LYS A 655 17.24 23.22 3.45
C LYS A 655 16.49 23.21 4.79
N PRO A 656 17.18 23.06 5.94
CA PRO A 656 16.51 22.88 7.22
C PRO A 656 15.53 24.04 7.41
N ALA A 657 14.28 23.70 7.72
CA ALA A 657 13.20 24.66 7.93
C ALA A 657 13.57 25.56 9.13
N GLY A 658 14.32 26.63 8.87
CA GLY A 658 14.91 27.50 9.89
C GLY A 658 16.10 28.34 9.40
N ALA A 659 16.80 27.94 8.33
CA ALA A 659 17.92 28.72 7.80
C ALA A 659 17.49 29.71 6.70
N GLN A 660 16.75 30.75 7.08
CA GLN A 660 16.69 31.96 6.24
C GLN A 660 17.95 32.78 6.50
N ALA A 661 18.80 32.92 5.48
CA ALA A 661 19.95 33.81 5.53
C ALA A 661 19.46 35.26 5.66
N HIS A 662 19.75 35.91 6.79
CA HIS A 662 19.62 37.35 6.90
C HIS A 662 20.53 38.02 5.86
N PRO A 663 20.02 38.92 5.00
CA PRO A 663 20.88 39.76 4.18
C PRO A 663 21.50 40.82 5.10
N GLN A 664 22.74 40.61 5.55
CA GLN A 664 23.53 41.71 6.13
C GLN A 664 23.99 42.63 4.99
N GLY A 665 23.13 43.59 4.64
CA GLY A 665 23.51 44.80 3.92
C GLY A 665 23.82 45.90 4.92
N ALA A 666 25.08 46.10 5.27
CA ALA A 666 25.57 47.34 5.88
C ALA A 666 26.41 48.08 4.85
N ALA A 667 25.77 48.99 4.11
CA ALA A 667 26.45 50.01 3.34
C ALA A 667 27.02 51.05 4.32
N ALA A 668 28.34 51.11 4.44
CA ALA A 668 29.02 52.24 5.07
C ALA A 668 29.28 53.30 3.99
N ALA A 669 28.68 54.49 4.16
CA ALA A 669 28.96 55.68 3.37
C ALA A 669 30.36 56.24 3.73
N PRO A 670 31.10 56.83 2.78
CA PRO A 670 32.40 57.43 3.07
C PRO A 670 32.24 58.83 3.65
N ALA A 671 32.92 59.09 4.77
CA ALA A 671 33.13 60.42 5.30
C ALA A 671 34.24 61.11 4.49
N HIS A 672 33.93 62.30 3.99
CA HIS A 672 34.89 63.29 3.55
C HIS A 672 35.74 63.73 4.75
N GLU A 673 37.05 63.59 4.69
CA GLU A 673 37.97 64.50 5.36
C GLU A 673 39.20 64.78 4.50
N SER A 674 39.43 66.08 4.38
CA SER A 674 40.47 66.80 3.66
C SER A 674 41.82 66.75 4.36
N GLY A 675 42.90 66.71 3.58
CA GLY A 675 44.12 67.47 3.88
C GLY A 675 45.43 66.68 4.03
N GLY A 676 46.44 67.08 3.24
CA GLY A 676 47.81 67.17 3.72
C GLY A 676 48.87 66.26 3.09
N LEU A 677 49.53 66.79 2.05
CA LEU A 677 50.99 66.79 1.80
C LEU A 677 51.86 65.73 2.52
N LEU A 678 52.39 64.76 1.76
CA LEU A 678 53.79 64.69 1.30
C LEU A 678 53.98 63.51 0.35
#